data_AF-A0A9W4IXN0-F1
#
_entry.id   AF-A0A9W4IXN0-F1
#
_cell.length_a   1.000
_cell.length_b   1.000
_cell.length_c   1.000
_cell.angle_alpha   90.00
_cell.angle_beta   90.00
_cell.angle_gamma   90.00
#
_symmetry.space_group_name_H-M   'P 1'
#
loop_
_entity.id
_entity.type
_entity.pdbx_description
1 polymer ?
#
loop_
_entity_poly.entity_id
_entity_poly.type
_entity_poly.pdbx_seq_one_letter_code
_entity_poly.pdbx_strand_id
1 'polypeptide(L)'
;MSAFLDVPQFFSTIYLVDLSPSLCEIAQRRFERLGWDNVKVVCEDARKFSVEKYQSGIPNRGVSSYYPVSSNVPCRQNEHGVADLITMSYSLSMIPDYFSVVDSLNSLLSPDGVMGVVDFYVQSKTEFSFRNYTGGSIGRHVGWFMRTFWRAWFDLDRVNLEASRRDYLEYKFGTIKGVSARNNHLGRIPYYIWVGCHKDSVSSTCLSDDVVEKIDALATEARYSDPAGRNDASARTGKFYSQSLQSGASIAAIQNFSSNLPLPSFFYQSQPWRIYYDESLQKHTQFKDDYIYTFTWEDSQVDDQLLKLSSDDVVLAITSAGDNILSYALRSPAKIHAVDLNPSQNHLLELKMASYTALPYEDFWMLLGEGKHPDFRTLLLTKLSPHLSSRAFQYWLDRCHIFSTSNKHGLYDTGGSRHGIRAFRWISYLFGFHGAVRNFLQARTLDEQRQIWRQSIRPTLLSNLVCRLIVSQERFLWSALGVPKNQLAMIENDYIESQPIGGPTKAARKPRSRAIWRYMVSTLDPVVENTQISSSNPYYHICMAGSFSRQCHPEYLSHEAHANLSQPGALDGIRIHTDEIDEVLSHMESNSLTVVVLMDSMDWFDPSGIAALNQITKLNRTLKMGGCVLLRSAALRPWYVDTFEARGFSSKCTGSRTDGACIDRVNMYASCWLCTKTENIPLLTPEPEMECTDVVDNNRSYL
;
A
#
# COMPACT_ATOMS: atom_id res chain seq x y z
N MET A 1 3.03 26.41 17.39
CA MET A 1 1.66 26.51 16.87
C MET A 1 1.54 27.58 15.80
N SER A 2 1.91 28.84 16.08
CA SER A 2 1.90 29.96 15.10
C SER A 2 2.65 29.72 13.79
N ALA A 3 3.72 28.90 13.81
CA ALA A 3 4.44 28.52 12.60
C ALA A 3 3.63 27.61 11.65
N PHE A 4 2.53 27.01 12.11
CA PHE A 4 1.70 26.09 11.35
C PHE A 4 0.27 26.58 11.17
N LEU A 5 -0.30 27.26 12.18
CA LEU A 5 -1.66 27.80 12.16
C LEU A 5 -1.66 29.17 12.83
N ASP A 6 -2.36 30.13 12.22
CA ASP A 6 -2.60 31.44 12.83
C ASP A 6 -3.57 31.30 14.01
N VAL A 7 -3.02 31.32 15.22
CA VAL A 7 -3.75 30.97 16.45
C VAL A 7 -4.96 31.89 16.70
N PRO A 8 -4.83 33.23 16.63
CA PRO A 8 -5.97 34.15 16.75
C PRO A 8 -7.08 33.98 15.71
N GLN A 9 -6.74 33.62 14.46
CA GLN A 9 -7.72 33.56 13.37
C GLN A 9 -8.34 32.17 13.21
N PHE A 10 -7.56 31.12 13.46
CA PHE A 10 -7.98 29.75 13.23
C PHE A 10 -8.87 29.21 14.37
N PHE A 11 -8.55 29.56 15.63
CA PHE A 11 -9.28 29.05 16.79
C PHE A 11 -10.24 30.09 17.35
N SER A 12 -11.49 29.68 17.59
CA SER A 12 -12.48 30.53 18.27
C SER A 12 -12.10 30.77 19.74
N THR A 13 -11.68 29.73 20.45
CA THR A 13 -11.18 29.80 21.83
C THR A 13 -10.27 28.61 22.12
N ILE A 14 -9.17 28.85 22.83
CA ILE A 14 -8.27 27.79 23.31
C ILE A 14 -8.29 27.79 24.84
N TYR A 15 -8.38 26.60 25.43
CA TYR A 15 -8.25 26.40 26.87
C TYR A 15 -6.92 25.69 27.16
N LEU A 16 -6.03 26.34 27.90
CA LEU A 16 -4.81 25.72 28.43
C LEU A 16 -5.07 25.34 29.89
N VAL A 17 -5.08 24.04 30.19
CA VAL A 17 -5.33 23.53 31.54
C VAL A 17 -4.03 22.98 32.13
N ASP A 18 -3.64 23.49 33.29
CA ASP A 18 -2.46 23.01 34.03
C ASP A 18 -2.74 23.10 35.55
N LEU A 19 -2.11 22.23 36.34
CA LEU A 19 -2.28 22.21 37.80
C LEU A 19 -1.29 23.17 38.50
N SER A 20 -0.22 23.60 37.81
CA SER A 20 0.85 24.42 38.36
C SER A 20 0.56 25.92 38.20
N PRO A 21 0.36 26.67 39.30
CA PRO A 21 0.10 28.10 39.24
C PRO A 21 1.25 28.88 38.59
N SER A 22 2.50 28.47 38.86
CA SER A 22 3.68 29.15 38.33
C SER A 22 3.84 28.97 36.81
N LEU A 23 3.50 27.80 36.27
CA LEU A 23 3.50 27.57 34.83
C LEU A 23 2.34 28.32 34.15
N CYS A 24 1.18 28.36 34.79
CA CYS A 24 0.03 29.14 34.31
C CYS A 24 0.37 30.64 34.19
N GLU A 25 1.03 31.22 35.19
CA GLU A 25 1.43 32.64 35.16
C GLU A 25 2.43 32.92 34.02
N ILE A 26 3.39 32.02 33.81
CA ILE A 26 4.35 32.14 32.69
C ILE A 26 3.62 32.02 31.34
N ALA A 27 2.64 31.12 31.23
CA ALA A 27 1.86 30.96 30.01
C ALA A 27 1.05 32.22 29.69
N GLN A 28 0.36 32.80 30.68
CA GLN A 28 -0.40 34.06 30.53
C GLN A 28 0.49 35.18 30.00
N ARG A 29 1.65 35.45 30.63
CA ARG A 29 2.60 36.48 30.18
C ARG A 29 3.09 36.25 28.74
N ARG A 30 3.26 34.98 28.34
CA ARG A 30 3.67 34.64 26.96
C ARG A 30 2.55 34.92 25.96
N PHE A 31 1.31 34.60 26.30
CA PHE A 31 0.15 34.84 25.43
C PHE A 31 -0.17 36.33 25.31
N GLU A 32 -0.09 37.10 26.39
CA GLU A 32 -0.20 38.57 26.36
C GLU A 32 0.86 39.18 25.44
N ARG A 33 2.12 38.75 25.57
CA ARG A 33 3.21 39.22 24.70
C ARG A 33 3.00 38.88 23.21
N LEU A 34 2.30 37.77 22.93
CA LEU A 34 1.97 37.35 21.57
C LEU A 34 0.66 37.97 21.06
N GLY A 35 -0.08 38.70 21.91
CA GLY A 35 -1.38 39.30 21.57
C GLY A 35 -2.49 38.26 21.35
N TRP A 36 -2.45 37.13 22.07
CA TRP A 36 -3.44 36.06 21.92
C TRP A 36 -4.58 36.21 22.92
N ASP A 37 -5.63 36.91 22.52
CA ASP A 37 -6.79 37.20 23.37
C ASP A 37 -7.81 36.04 23.42
N ASN A 38 -7.70 35.09 22.49
CA ASN A 38 -8.58 33.92 22.38
C ASN A 38 -8.10 32.72 23.22
N VAL A 39 -7.06 32.87 24.04
CA VAL A 39 -6.48 31.79 24.85
C VAL A 39 -6.76 32.02 26.34
N LYS A 40 -7.46 31.06 26.96
CA LYS A 40 -7.80 31.07 28.39
C LYS A 40 -6.91 30.08 29.14
N VAL A 41 -6.13 30.59 30.10
CA VAL A 41 -5.31 29.75 31.00
C VAL A 41 -6.11 29.40 32.24
N VAL A 42 -6.28 28.10 32.49
CA VAL A 42 -7.08 27.53 33.58
C VAL A 42 -6.17 26.74 34.50
N CYS A 43 -5.97 27.26 35.71
CA CYS A 43 -5.23 26.58 36.77
C CYS A 43 -6.16 25.62 37.52
N GLU A 44 -6.39 24.41 36.99
CA GLU A 44 -7.27 23.40 37.57
C GLU A 44 -6.70 21.99 37.33
N ASP A 45 -7.12 21.04 38.17
CA ASP A 45 -6.94 19.62 37.88
C ASP A 45 -7.71 19.23 36.61
N ALA A 46 -7.01 18.67 35.62
CA ALA A 46 -7.57 18.27 34.33
C ALA A 46 -8.78 17.33 34.45
N ARG A 47 -8.88 16.56 35.55
CA ARG A 47 -10.03 15.68 35.83
C ARG A 47 -11.33 16.43 36.06
N LYS A 48 -11.26 17.68 36.52
CA LYS A 48 -12.42 18.49 36.91
C LYS A 48 -12.80 19.53 35.86
N PHE A 49 -11.96 19.68 34.84
CA PHE A 49 -12.15 20.66 33.79
C PHE A 49 -13.43 20.36 32.99
N SER A 50 -14.24 21.40 32.79
CA SER A 50 -15.40 21.37 31.89
C SER A 50 -15.52 22.72 31.20
N VAL A 51 -15.77 22.69 29.89
CA VAL A 51 -15.86 23.89 29.04
C VAL A 51 -17.03 24.80 29.48
N GLU A 52 -18.14 24.21 29.92
CA GLU A 52 -19.36 24.92 30.33
C GLU A 52 -19.12 25.91 31.47
N LYS A 53 -18.24 25.56 32.42
CA LYS A 53 -17.87 26.42 33.55
C LYS A 53 -17.25 27.75 33.11
N TYR A 54 -16.60 27.78 31.94
CA TYR A 54 -15.79 28.90 31.46
C TYR A 54 -16.38 29.59 30.21
N GLN A 55 -17.51 29.10 29.69
CA GLN A 55 -18.25 29.67 28.56
C GLN A 55 -19.34 30.68 28.96
N SER A 56 -19.60 30.88 30.25
CA SER A 56 -20.67 31.69 30.86
C SER A 56 -20.60 33.22 30.64
N GLY A 57 -20.10 33.68 29.48
CA GLY A 57 -19.99 35.09 29.09
C GLY A 57 -20.25 35.40 27.61
N ILE A 58 -20.69 34.45 26.79
CA ILE A 58 -21.06 34.70 25.38
C ILE A 58 -22.59 34.84 25.30
N PRO A 59 -23.16 35.99 24.87
CA PRO A 59 -24.61 36.12 24.74
C PRO A 59 -25.11 35.18 23.65
N ASN A 60 -26.08 34.34 24.00
CA ASN A 60 -26.86 33.50 23.10
C ASN A 60 -27.27 34.32 21.86
N ARG A 61 -26.59 34.13 20.72
CA ARG A 61 -27.18 34.44 19.42
C ARG A 61 -28.23 33.38 19.19
N GLY A 62 -29.49 33.77 19.39
CA GLY A 62 -30.64 32.91 19.27
C GLY A 62 -30.68 32.17 17.94
N VAL A 63 -30.62 30.85 18.02
CA VAL A 63 -31.36 30.00 17.09
C VAL A 63 -32.61 29.61 17.84
N SER A 64 -33.69 30.35 17.58
CA SER A 64 -35.02 30.00 18.04
C SER A 64 -35.48 28.77 17.28
N SER A 65 -35.56 27.63 17.95
CA SER A 65 -36.20 26.43 17.43
C SER A 65 -37.50 26.22 18.20
N TYR A 66 -38.52 27.00 17.85
CA TYR A 66 -39.91 26.62 18.12
C TYR A 66 -40.28 25.48 17.15
N TYR A 67 -40.35 24.25 17.64
CA TYR A 67 -41.12 23.17 17.00
C TYR A 67 -42.02 22.50 18.03
N PRO A 68 -43.27 22.16 17.68
CA PRO A 68 -44.26 21.71 18.63
C PRO A 68 -43.99 20.26 19.04
N VAL A 69 -44.30 20.01 20.31
CA VAL A 69 -44.29 18.70 20.97
C VAL A 69 -45.14 17.69 20.20
N SER A 70 -44.53 16.62 19.69
CA SER A 70 -45.22 15.36 19.43
C SER A 70 -44.23 14.18 19.28
N SER A 71 -44.60 13.08 19.93
CA SER A 71 -44.07 11.72 19.86
C SER A 71 -42.81 11.36 20.67
N ASN A 72 -43.04 10.47 21.65
CA ASN A 72 -42.09 9.85 22.54
C ASN A 72 -41.09 8.95 21.77
N VAL A 73 -39.93 9.51 21.42
CA VAL A 73 -38.69 8.74 21.24
C VAL A 73 -37.63 9.48 22.06
N PRO A 74 -36.97 8.85 23.04
CA PRO A 74 -35.90 9.52 23.77
C PRO A 74 -34.69 9.67 22.84
N CYS A 75 -34.62 10.79 22.12
CA CYS A 75 -33.36 11.23 21.53
C CYS A 75 -32.37 11.47 22.68
N ARG A 76 -31.22 10.79 22.66
CA ARG A 76 -30.07 11.06 23.53
C ARG A 76 -29.53 12.47 23.24
N GLN A 77 -30.18 13.49 23.78
CA GLN A 77 -29.74 14.88 23.69
C GLN A 77 -28.96 15.21 24.97
N ASN A 78 -27.67 15.55 24.80
CA ASN A 78 -26.65 15.94 25.81
C ASN A 78 -25.62 14.85 26.26
N GLU A 79 -25.02 14.09 25.34
CA GLU A 79 -23.81 13.27 25.66
C GLU A 79 -22.54 13.71 24.92
N HIS A 80 -22.59 14.71 24.04
CA HIS A 80 -21.49 15.04 23.13
C HIS A 80 -20.77 16.33 23.53
N GLY A 81 -19.43 16.27 23.54
CA GLY A 81 -18.56 17.36 23.94
C GLY A 81 -18.48 18.51 22.93
N VAL A 82 -17.91 19.63 23.36
CA VAL A 82 -17.85 20.91 22.60
C VAL A 82 -16.46 21.13 21.97
N ALA A 83 -15.45 20.33 22.32
CA ALA A 83 -14.08 20.56 21.86
C ALA A 83 -13.79 19.86 20.52
N ASP A 84 -13.50 20.65 19.48
CA ASP A 84 -13.12 20.13 18.16
C ASP A 84 -11.69 19.58 18.10
N LEU A 85 -10.81 20.09 18.96
CA LEU A 85 -9.41 19.67 19.03
C LEU A 85 -8.95 19.55 20.49
N ILE A 86 -8.44 18.37 20.84
CA ILE A 86 -7.79 18.12 22.13
C ILE A 86 -6.33 17.74 21.88
N THR A 87 -5.39 18.39 22.56
CA THR A 87 -3.97 18.04 22.46
C THR A 87 -3.35 17.75 23.82
N MET A 88 -2.65 16.63 23.94
CA MET A 88 -1.86 16.26 25.12
C MET A 88 -0.40 16.12 24.72
N SER A 89 0.44 17.05 25.15
CA SER A 89 1.88 17.04 24.85
C SER A 89 2.65 16.79 26.15
N TYR A 90 3.22 15.59 26.30
CA TYR A 90 3.91 15.10 27.49
C TYR A 90 3.11 15.42 28.77
N SER A 91 1.96 14.75 28.94
CA SER A 91 1.06 15.02 30.06
C SER A 91 0.40 13.76 30.61
N LEU A 92 0.02 12.82 29.75
CA LEU A 92 -0.62 11.58 30.16
C LEU A 92 0.30 10.70 31.03
N SER A 93 1.60 10.68 30.75
CA SER A 93 2.60 9.99 31.57
C SER A 93 2.81 10.64 32.96
N MET A 94 2.51 11.94 33.10
CA MET A 94 2.64 12.67 34.36
C MET A 94 1.38 12.59 35.23
N ILE A 95 0.24 12.15 34.68
CA ILE A 95 -1.03 12.04 35.39
C ILE A 95 -1.11 10.63 36.03
N PRO A 96 -1.22 10.52 37.38
CA PRO A 96 -1.32 9.23 38.04
C PRO A 96 -2.65 8.53 37.73
N ASP A 97 -3.76 9.24 37.86
CA ASP A 97 -5.13 8.75 37.61
C ASP A 97 -5.56 9.08 36.18
N TYR A 98 -4.90 8.45 35.21
CA TYR A 98 -5.10 8.74 33.79
C TYR A 98 -6.43 8.18 33.25
N PHE A 99 -7.03 7.18 33.88
CA PHE A 99 -8.31 6.61 33.46
C PHE A 99 -9.42 7.66 33.48
N SER A 100 -9.55 8.38 34.61
CA SER A 100 -10.56 9.42 34.77
C SER A 100 -10.37 10.60 33.82
N VAL A 101 -9.11 10.96 33.54
CA VAL A 101 -8.80 11.99 32.54
C VAL A 101 -9.20 11.53 31.14
N VAL A 102 -8.80 10.32 30.72
CA VAL A 102 -9.14 9.80 29.38
C VAL A 102 -10.66 9.69 29.20
N ASP A 103 -11.40 9.26 30.22
CA ASP A 103 -12.87 9.22 30.21
C ASP A 103 -13.51 10.62 30.11
N SER A 104 -12.96 11.60 30.84
CA SER A 104 -13.38 13.00 30.74
C SER A 104 -13.13 13.57 29.34
N LEU A 105 -11.96 13.29 28.76
CA LEU A 105 -11.63 13.73 27.40
C LEU A 105 -12.57 13.15 26.35
N ASN A 106 -13.05 11.90 26.53
CA ASN A 106 -14.04 11.31 25.64
C ASN A 106 -15.37 12.07 25.69
N SER A 107 -15.74 12.60 26.87
CA SER A 107 -16.95 13.40 27.05
C SER A 107 -16.79 14.85 26.58
N LEU A 108 -15.55 15.36 26.52
CA LEU A 108 -15.23 16.72 26.08
C LEU A 108 -15.06 16.84 24.57
N LEU A 109 -14.61 15.78 23.89
CA LEU A 109 -14.39 15.75 22.45
C LEU A 109 -15.74 15.77 21.71
N SER A 110 -15.85 16.63 20.69
CA SER A 110 -17.01 16.61 19.78
C SER A 110 -17.00 15.32 18.93
N PRO A 111 -18.15 14.87 18.39
CA PRO A 111 -18.22 13.65 17.58
C PRO A 111 -17.34 13.69 16.32
N ASP A 112 -17.17 14.88 15.75
CA ASP A 112 -16.30 15.15 14.59
C ASP A 112 -14.90 15.68 15.02
N GLY A 113 -14.64 15.73 16.33
CA GLY A 113 -13.42 16.26 16.90
C GLY A 113 -12.23 15.31 16.76
N VAL A 114 -11.04 15.89 16.76
CA VAL A 114 -9.77 15.16 16.68
C VAL A 114 -8.97 15.34 17.96
N MET A 115 -8.31 14.28 18.41
CA MET A 115 -7.43 14.28 19.56
C MET A 115 -6.00 13.92 19.15
N GLY A 116 -5.02 14.71 19.59
CA GLY A 116 -3.59 14.46 19.39
C GLY A 116 -2.87 14.21 20.72
N VAL A 117 -2.11 13.12 20.82
CA VAL A 117 -1.30 12.78 22.00
C VAL A 117 0.14 12.54 21.58
N VAL A 118 1.07 13.22 22.25
CA VAL A 118 2.51 12.98 22.12
C VAL A 118 3.05 12.71 23.51
N ASP A 119 3.52 11.49 23.76
CA ASP A 119 4.00 11.12 25.09
C ASP A 119 5.09 10.04 25.05
N PHE A 120 5.77 9.84 26.18
CA PHE A 120 6.74 8.78 26.37
C PHE A 120 6.06 7.47 26.74
N TYR A 121 6.68 6.36 26.37
CA TYR A 121 6.11 5.05 26.63
C TYR A 121 7.17 3.96 26.69
N VAL A 122 6.86 2.85 27.34
CA VAL A 122 7.62 1.61 27.17
C VAL A 122 6.67 0.43 27.04
N GLN A 123 6.87 -0.40 26.02
CA GLN A 123 5.94 -1.50 25.72
C GLN A 123 6.65 -2.70 25.09
N SER A 124 6.20 -3.91 25.44
CA SER A 124 6.64 -5.18 24.86
C SER A 124 5.78 -5.56 23.66
N LYS A 125 6.32 -6.38 22.72
CA LYS A 125 5.56 -6.85 21.55
C LYS A 125 4.39 -7.74 21.97
N THR A 126 4.60 -8.54 23.00
CA THR A 126 3.60 -9.44 23.60
C THR A 126 2.36 -8.72 24.15
N GLU A 127 2.48 -7.43 24.49
CA GLU A 127 1.40 -6.66 25.10
C GLU A 127 0.40 -6.12 24.06
N PHE A 128 0.81 -5.99 22.79
CA PHE A 128 -0.05 -5.38 21.74
C PHE A 128 -0.27 -6.26 20.51
N SER A 129 0.45 -7.38 20.36
CA SER A 129 0.41 -8.20 19.13
C SER A 129 -0.95 -8.81 18.81
N PHE A 130 -1.83 -8.95 19.81
CA PHE A 130 -3.18 -9.52 19.65
C PHE A 130 -4.24 -8.46 19.27
N ARG A 131 -3.85 -7.18 19.14
CA ARG A 131 -4.78 -6.08 18.90
C ARG A 131 -4.78 -5.65 17.44
N ASN A 132 -5.95 -5.73 16.80
CA ASN A 132 -6.18 -5.35 15.40
C ASN A 132 -6.58 -3.87 15.20
N TYR A 133 -6.97 -3.17 16.26
CA TYR A 133 -7.41 -1.77 16.21
C TYR A 133 -6.29 -0.73 16.36
N THR A 134 -5.05 -1.20 16.48
CA THR A 134 -3.90 -0.32 16.60
C THR A 134 -3.58 0.32 15.24
N GLY A 135 -3.23 1.60 15.26
CA GLY A 135 -2.80 2.30 14.04
C GLY A 135 -1.44 1.85 13.52
N GLY A 136 -0.72 0.96 14.21
CA GLY A 136 0.73 0.85 14.03
C GLY A 136 1.45 -0.04 15.02
N SER A 137 2.43 -0.82 14.55
CA SER A 137 3.36 -1.62 15.34
C SER A 137 4.83 -1.29 15.05
N ILE A 138 5.12 -0.53 13.98
CA ILE A 138 6.48 -0.10 13.62
C ILE A 138 7.07 0.74 14.75
N GLY A 139 8.26 0.35 15.22
CA GLY A 139 8.96 1.02 16.31
C GLY A 139 8.29 0.92 17.68
N ARG A 140 7.14 0.24 17.82
CA ARG A 140 6.39 0.16 19.09
C ARG A 140 7.13 -0.68 20.13
N HIS A 141 7.77 -1.78 19.72
CA HIS A 141 8.52 -2.64 20.64
C HIS A 141 9.74 -1.92 21.27
N VAL A 142 9.87 -2.04 22.59
CA VAL A 142 11.05 -1.64 23.35
C VAL A 142 11.62 -2.88 24.03
N GLY A 143 12.92 -3.17 23.88
CA GLY A 143 13.56 -4.33 24.50
C GLY A 143 13.60 -4.24 26.03
N TRP A 144 13.64 -5.38 26.71
CA TRP A 144 13.52 -5.48 28.18
C TRP A 144 14.44 -4.51 28.94
N PHE A 145 15.74 -4.49 28.60
CA PHE A 145 16.71 -3.63 29.27
C PHE A 145 16.35 -2.15 29.19
N MET A 146 15.98 -1.68 27.99
CA MET A 146 15.58 -0.28 27.78
C MET A 146 14.26 0.06 28.47
N ARG A 147 13.31 -0.88 28.54
CA ARG A 147 12.06 -0.68 29.30
C ARG A 147 12.35 -0.50 30.79
N THR A 148 13.19 -1.37 31.36
CA THR A 148 13.55 -1.31 32.78
C THR A 148 14.31 -0.02 33.09
N PHE A 149 15.29 0.34 32.27
CA PHE A 149 16.07 1.56 32.45
C PHE A 149 15.19 2.81 32.40
N TRP A 150 14.37 2.98 31.35
CA TRP A 150 13.54 4.18 31.22
C TRP A 150 12.44 4.26 32.27
N ARG A 151 11.86 3.13 32.69
CA ARG A 151 10.93 3.13 33.83
C ARG A 151 11.59 3.67 35.09
N ALA A 152 12.75 3.13 35.45
CA ALA A 152 13.48 3.58 36.64
C ALA A 152 13.90 5.05 36.55
N TRP A 153 14.35 5.50 35.37
CA TRP A 153 14.77 6.89 35.15
C TRP A 153 13.63 7.89 35.35
N PHE A 154 12.47 7.64 34.74
CA PHE A 154 11.32 8.55 34.84
C PHE A 154 10.61 8.47 36.20
N ASP A 155 10.69 7.33 36.88
CA ASP A 155 10.14 7.16 38.23
C ASP A 155 10.85 8.08 39.26
N LEU A 156 12.13 8.43 39.04
CA LEU A 156 12.85 9.42 39.86
C LEU A 156 12.14 10.79 39.87
N ASP A 157 11.50 11.17 38.76
CA ASP A 157 10.73 12.40 38.61
C ASP A 157 9.21 12.17 38.83
N ARG A 158 8.83 10.99 39.35
CA ARG A 158 7.43 10.55 39.55
C ARG A 158 6.61 10.49 38.25
N VAL A 159 7.27 10.26 37.12
CA VAL A 159 6.62 10.09 35.82
C VAL A 159 6.51 8.60 35.51
N ASN A 160 5.28 8.14 35.25
CA ASN A 160 4.99 6.72 35.13
C ASN A 160 4.93 6.28 33.66
N LEU A 161 5.97 5.55 33.23
CA LEU A 161 6.03 4.96 31.89
C LEU A 161 5.43 3.56 31.88
N GLU A 162 4.10 3.48 31.76
CA GLU A 162 3.39 2.21 31.56
C GLU A 162 2.75 2.12 30.18
N ALA A 163 2.68 0.90 29.64
CA ALA A 163 2.03 0.62 28.36
C ALA A 163 0.52 0.90 28.38
N SER A 164 -0.09 0.71 29.56
CA SER A 164 -1.52 0.82 29.82
C SER A 164 -2.10 2.20 29.46
N ARG A 165 -1.31 3.28 29.57
CA ARG A 165 -1.75 4.65 29.22
C ARG A 165 -2.13 4.77 27.74
N ARG A 166 -1.23 4.31 26.86
CA ARG A 166 -1.48 4.29 25.42
C ARG A 166 -2.55 3.25 25.07
N ASP A 167 -2.52 2.10 25.73
CA ASP A 167 -3.48 1.03 25.45
C ASP A 167 -4.91 1.42 25.80
N TYR A 168 -5.12 2.12 26.92
CA TYR A 168 -6.43 2.62 27.32
C TYR A 168 -6.93 3.74 26.40
N LEU A 169 -6.03 4.61 25.95
CA LEU A 169 -6.31 5.63 24.94
C LEU A 169 -6.79 4.97 23.63
N GLU A 170 -6.04 3.99 23.12
CA GLU A 170 -6.38 3.24 21.89
C GLU A 170 -7.63 2.36 22.07
N TYR A 171 -8.04 2.05 23.30
CA TYR A 171 -9.27 1.32 23.62
C TYR A 171 -10.51 2.23 23.68
N LYS A 172 -10.36 3.45 24.20
CA LYS A 172 -11.47 4.40 24.35
C LYS A 172 -11.79 5.15 23.06
N PHE A 173 -10.78 5.39 22.23
CA PHE A 173 -10.90 6.19 21.01
C PHE A 173 -10.59 5.40 19.74
N GLY A 174 -11.13 5.86 18.61
CA GLY A 174 -10.73 5.39 17.29
C GLY A 174 -9.35 5.94 16.91
N THR A 175 -8.43 5.08 16.47
CA THR A 175 -7.08 5.53 16.05
C THR A 175 -7.08 5.92 14.58
N ILE A 176 -6.78 7.17 14.27
CA ILE A 176 -6.58 7.66 12.89
C ILE A 176 -5.13 7.43 12.48
N LYS A 177 -4.18 7.89 13.29
CA LYS A 177 -2.73 7.75 13.05
C LYS A 177 -2.00 7.37 14.32
N GLY A 178 -1.00 6.51 14.19
CA GLY A 178 -0.07 6.20 15.26
C GLY A 178 1.35 6.10 14.75
N VAL A 179 2.31 6.67 15.47
CA VAL A 179 3.75 6.58 15.20
C VAL A 179 4.47 6.32 16.50
N SER A 180 5.47 5.44 16.47
CA SER A 180 6.38 5.24 17.59
C SER A 180 7.81 5.53 17.15
N ALA A 181 8.53 6.35 17.90
CA ALA A 181 9.87 6.81 17.54
C ALA A 181 10.80 6.86 18.76
N ARG A 182 12.07 7.22 18.51
CA ARG A 182 13.11 7.34 19.54
C ARG A 182 13.76 8.72 19.46
N ASN A 183 13.86 9.40 20.59
CA ASN A 183 14.58 10.67 20.68
C ASN A 183 16.08 10.39 20.87
N ASN A 184 16.85 10.43 19.78
CA ASN A 184 18.27 10.11 19.82
C ASN A 184 19.14 11.17 20.53
N HIS A 185 18.67 12.41 20.67
CA HIS A 185 19.42 13.47 21.36
C HIS A 185 19.44 13.28 22.87
N LEU A 186 18.40 12.67 23.44
CA LEU A 186 18.24 12.44 24.87
C LEU A 186 18.47 10.96 25.24
N GLY A 187 19.32 10.24 24.51
CA GLY A 187 19.66 8.85 24.85
C GLY A 187 18.74 7.77 24.27
N ARG A 188 17.98 8.08 23.21
CA ARG A 188 17.00 7.19 22.54
C ARG A 188 15.72 6.94 23.36
N ILE A 189 15.22 7.97 24.03
CA ILE A 189 13.96 7.88 24.79
C ILE A 189 12.80 7.49 23.87
N PRO A 190 12.04 6.44 24.18
CA PRO A 190 10.85 6.04 23.43
C PRO A 190 9.67 7.00 23.63
N TYR A 191 9.16 7.55 22.52
CA TYR A 191 7.96 8.37 22.49
C TYR A 191 7.03 7.94 21.34
N TYR A 192 5.76 8.29 21.46
CA TYR A 192 4.76 8.06 20.42
C TYR A 192 4.04 9.36 20.06
N ILE A 193 3.53 9.40 18.84
CA ILE A 193 2.61 10.41 18.33
C ILE A 193 1.35 9.64 17.94
N TRP A 194 0.22 10.02 18.50
CA TRP A 194 -1.07 9.39 18.24
C TRP A 194 -2.09 10.46 17.90
N VAL A 195 -2.91 10.18 16.89
CA VAL A 195 -4.04 10.99 16.49
C VAL A 195 -5.25 10.08 16.44
N GLY A 196 -6.32 10.47 17.12
CA GLY A 196 -7.56 9.72 17.16
C GLY A 196 -8.79 10.60 17.13
N CYS A 197 -9.94 9.93 17.15
CA CYS A 197 -11.27 10.52 17.12
C CYS A 197 -12.21 9.72 18.03
N HIS A 198 -13.43 10.21 18.18
CA HIS A 198 -14.46 9.47 18.90
C HIS A 198 -14.68 8.09 18.23
N LYS A 199 -14.73 7.02 19.04
CA LYS A 199 -14.91 5.65 18.51
C LYS A 199 -16.23 5.49 17.75
N ASP A 200 -17.24 6.28 18.10
CA ASP A 200 -18.56 6.30 17.45
C ASP A 200 -18.67 7.38 16.36
N SER A 201 -17.58 8.08 15.99
CA SER A 201 -17.60 9.11 14.93
C SER A 201 -18.09 8.54 13.60
N VAL A 202 -17.74 7.27 13.31
CA VAL A 202 -18.23 6.51 12.15
C VAL A 202 -19.74 6.20 12.25
N SER A 203 -20.29 6.11 13.47
CA SER A 203 -21.72 5.87 13.73
C SER A 203 -22.58 7.13 13.57
N SER A 204 -22.00 8.33 13.66
CA SER A 204 -22.72 9.60 13.50
C SER A 204 -22.99 9.98 12.04
N THR A 205 -22.19 9.49 11.09
CA THR A 205 -22.33 9.86 9.66
C THR A 205 -23.13 8.89 8.81
N CYS A 206 -23.39 7.66 9.26
CA CYS A 206 -24.37 6.68 8.76
C CYS A 206 -24.35 5.54 9.79
N LEU A 207 -25.43 4.76 9.93
CA LEU A 207 -25.49 3.65 10.89
C LEU A 207 -24.26 2.75 10.66
N SER A 208 -23.56 2.33 11.72
CA SER A 208 -22.27 1.62 11.61
C SER A 208 -22.31 0.39 10.68
N ASP A 209 -23.48 -0.26 10.59
CA ASP A 209 -23.74 -1.35 9.65
C ASP A 209 -23.64 -0.87 8.19
N ASP A 210 -24.15 0.32 7.86
CA ASP A 210 -24.11 0.89 6.51
C ASP A 210 -22.69 1.17 6.03
N VAL A 211 -21.78 1.64 6.91
CA VAL A 211 -20.38 1.92 6.55
C VAL A 211 -19.62 0.62 6.32
N VAL A 212 -19.81 -0.38 7.19
CA VAL A 212 -19.19 -1.69 7.03
C VAL A 212 -19.73 -2.39 5.78
N GLU A 213 -21.05 -2.38 5.57
CA GLU A 213 -21.69 -2.94 4.36
C GLU A 213 -21.25 -2.21 3.10
N LYS A 214 -21.08 -0.88 3.13
CA LYS A 214 -20.57 -0.11 2.00
C LYS A 214 -19.13 -0.46 1.68
N ILE A 215 -18.27 -0.58 2.69
CA ILE A 215 -16.87 -0.99 2.52
C ILE A 215 -16.81 -2.42 1.98
N ASP A 216 -17.64 -3.32 2.49
CA ASP A 216 -17.74 -4.70 2.05
C ASP A 216 -18.18 -4.77 0.59
N ALA A 217 -19.22 -4.01 0.21
CA ALA A 217 -19.67 -3.86 -1.17
C ALA A 217 -18.59 -3.29 -2.09
N LEU A 218 -17.80 -2.33 -1.60
CA LEU A 218 -16.69 -1.74 -2.35
C LEU A 218 -15.50 -2.70 -2.53
N ALA A 219 -15.33 -3.67 -1.63
CA ALA A 219 -14.26 -4.67 -1.69
C ALA A 219 -14.65 -5.90 -2.54
N THR A 220 -15.92 -6.29 -2.48
CA THR A 220 -16.45 -7.55 -3.02
C THR A 220 -17.23 -7.34 -4.33
N GLU A 221 -17.46 -6.08 -4.73
CA GLU A 221 -18.39 -5.67 -5.78
C GLU A 221 -19.84 -6.09 -5.55
N ALA A 222 -20.21 -6.45 -4.31
CA ALA A 222 -21.58 -6.80 -3.96
C ALA A 222 -22.54 -5.62 -4.22
N ARG A 223 -23.73 -5.90 -4.78
CA ARG A 223 -24.77 -4.89 -4.98
C ARG A 223 -25.23 -4.27 -3.65
N TYR A 224 -24.79 -3.05 -3.38
CA TYR A 224 -25.30 -2.25 -2.27
C TYR A 224 -26.78 -1.91 -2.53
N SER A 225 -27.69 -2.45 -1.71
CA SER A 225 -29.12 -2.14 -1.78
C SER A 225 -29.42 -1.03 -0.78
N ASP A 226 -29.86 0.13 -1.25
CA ASP A 226 -30.23 1.28 -0.41
C ASP A 226 -31.27 0.85 0.66
N PRO A 227 -31.02 1.07 1.97
CA PRO A 227 -31.91 0.65 3.05
C PRO A 227 -33.31 1.30 3.01
N ALA A 228 -33.53 2.35 2.20
CA ALA A 228 -34.83 3.00 2.06
C ALA A 228 -35.96 2.12 1.46
N GLY A 229 -35.65 0.90 0.97
CA GLY A 229 -36.58 0.02 0.25
C GLY A 229 -36.73 -1.42 0.78
N ARG A 230 -36.51 -1.71 2.07
CA ARG A 230 -36.64 -3.09 2.60
C ARG A 230 -38.09 -3.59 2.59
N ASN A 231 -38.41 -4.49 1.64
CA ASN A 231 -39.52 -5.44 1.74
C ASN A 231 -39.03 -6.75 2.38
N ASP A 232 -39.66 -7.17 3.47
CA ASP A 232 -39.23 -8.23 4.41
C ASP A 232 -39.04 -9.65 3.85
N ALA A 233 -39.41 -9.92 2.60
CA ALA A 233 -39.37 -11.27 2.02
C ALA A 233 -37.98 -11.68 1.45
N SER A 234 -37.15 -10.72 1.02
CA SER A 234 -35.84 -11.03 0.38
C SER A 234 -34.68 -11.22 1.37
N ALA A 235 -34.88 -10.87 2.65
CA ALA A 235 -33.84 -10.86 3.69
C ALA A 235 -33.43 -12.25 4.21
N ARG A 236 -34.25 -13.28 4.00
CA ARG A 236 -33.98 -14.64 4.50
C ARG A 236 -33.14 -15.49 3.53
N THR A 237 -33.30 -15.29 2.22
CA THR A 237 -32.56 -16.04 1.19
C THR A 237 -31.18 -15.41 0.91
N GLY A 238 -31.02 -14.09 1.09
CA GLY A 238 -29.74 -13.39 0.94
C GLY A 238 -28.73 -13.64 2.08
N LYS A 239 -29.20 -13.96 3.30
CA LYS A 239 -28.34 -14.15 4.48
C LYS A 239 -27.40 -15.36 4.41
N PHE A 240 -27.76 -16.41 3.68
CA PHE A 240 -26.90 -17.59 3.52
C PHE A 240 -25.82 -17.40 2.44
N TYR A 241 -26.09 -16.62 1.39
CA TYR A 241 -25.09 -16.26 0.37
C TYR A 241 -24.15 -15.13 0.83
N SER A 242 -24.60 -14.24 1.72
CA SER A 242 -23.79 -13.12 2.23
C SER A 242 -22.71 -13.53 3.21
N GLN A 243 -22.79 -14.71 3.84
CA GLN A 243 -21.75 -15.17 4.77
C GLN A 243 -20.47 -15.64 4.05
N SER A 244 -20.55 -16.10 2.79
CA SER A 244 -19.38 -16.60 2.04
C SER A 244 -18.57 -15.54 1.29
N LEU A 245 -19.08 -14.31 1.18
CA LEU A 245 -18.47 -13.23 0.38
C LEU A 245 -17.92 -12.08 1.25
N GLN A 246 -17.83 -12.25 2.57
CA GLN A 246 -17.41 -11.16 3.46
C GLN A 246 -15.93 -10.82 3.28
N SER A 247 -15.61 -9.54 3.15
CA SER A 247 -14.24 -9.04 3.19
C SER A 247 -13.63 -9.18 4.59
N GLY A 248 -12.31 -9.27 4.66
CA GLY A 248 -11.59 -9.28 5.95
C GLY A 248 -11.85 -8.03 6.81
N ALA A 249 -12.20 -6.90 6.18
CA ALA A 249 -12.63 -5.69 6.88
C ALA A 249 -13.95 -5.88 7.64
N SER A 250 -14.94 -6.50 6.99
CA SER A 250 -16.25 -6.81 7.58
C SER A 250 -16.12 -7.77 8.75
N ILE A 251 -15.34 -8.84 8.59
CA ILE A 251 -15.06 -9.83 9.65
C ILE A 251 -14.41 -9.15 10.87
N ALA A 252 -13.39 -8.32 10.65
CA ALA A 252 -12.70 -7.61 11.73
C ALA A 252 -13.61 -6.60 12.43
N ALA A 253 -14.50 -5.93 11.70
CA ALA A 253 -15.48 -5.01 12.28
C ALA A 253 -16.47 -5.76 13.17
N ILE A 254 -17.06 -6.86 12.69
CA ILE A 254 -18.01 -7.68 13.45
C ILE A 254 -17.38 -8.20 14.74
N GLN A 255 -16.15 -8.72 14.67
CA GLN A 255 -15.41 -9.22 15.84
C GLN A 255 -15.14 -8.13 16.88
N ASN A 256 -14.79 -6.92 16.42
CA ASN A 256 -14.51 -5.81 17.32
C ASN A 256 -15.79 -5.27 17.95
N PHE A 257 -16.87 -5.14 17.17
CA PHE A 257 -18.17 -4.74 17.70
C PHE A 257 -18.71 -5.71 18.74
N SER A 258 -18.65 -7.02 18.50
CA SER A 258 -19.11 -8.03 19.47
C SER A 258 -18.32 -7.98 20.78
N SER A 259 -17.08 -7.49 20.72
CA SER A 259 -16.17 -7.39 21.86
C SER A 259 -16.11 -5.99 22.49
N ASN A 260 -16.93 -5.04 22.02
CA ASN A 260 -16.89 -3.61 22.40
C ASN A 260 -15.47 -3.02 22.30
N LEU A 261 -14.75 -3.39 21.23
CA LEU A 261 -13.45 -2.86 20.85
C LEU A 261 -13.63 -1.82 19.74
N PRO A 262 -12.75 -0.81 19.64
CA PRO A 262 -12.76 0.12 18.51
C PRO A 262 -12.55 -0.61 17.19
N LEU A 263 -13.09 -0.06 16.11
CA LEU A 263 -12.79 -0.53 14.77
C LEU A 263 -11.29 -0.42 14.44
N PRO A 264 -10.79 -1.22 13.47
CA PRO A 264 -9.48 -1.00 12.89
C PRO A 264 -9.23 0.43 12.44
N SER A 265 -7.98 0.90 12.55
CA SER A 265 -7.60 2.27 12.15
C SER A 265 -7.95 2.64 10.70
N PHE A 266 -8.18 1.64 9.85
CA PHE A 266 -8.69 1.81 8.49
C PHE A 266 -10.05 2.53 8.44
N PHE A 267 -10.97 2.23 9.36
CA PHE A 267 -12.33 2.78 9.34
C PHE A 267 -12.40 4.27 9.69
N TYR A 268 -11.34 4.81 10.31
CA TYR A 268 -11.25 6.22 10.70
C TYR A 268 -10.39 7.06 9.73
N GLN A 269 -9.99 6.50 8.59
CA GLN A 269 -9.19 7.22 7.59
C GLN A 269 -10.08 8.03 6.66
N SER A 270 -9.57 9.18 6.20
CA SER A 270 -10.29 10.03 5.25
C SER A 270 -10.46 9.38 3.87
N GLN A 271 -9.52 8.52 3.47
CA GLN A 271 -9.48 7.92 2.14
C GLN A 271 -9.65 6.40 2.23
N PRO A 272 -10.69 5.81 1.63
CA PRO A 272 -10.95 4.36 1.70
C PRO A 272 -10.22 3.55 0.62
N TRP A 273 -9.08 4.03 0.11
CA TRP A 273 -8.38 3.38 -1.01
C TRP A 273 -7.86 1.98 -0.65
N ARG A 274 -7.32 1.80 0.55
CA ARG A 274 -6.70 0.53 0.95
C ARG A 274 -7.56 -0.26 1.90
N ILE A 275 -8.05 -1.41 1.46
CA ILE A 275 -8.89 -2.29 2.27
C ILE A 275 -8.07 -2.86 3.44
N TYR A 276 -8.75 -3.04 4.58
CA TYR A 276 -8.15 -3.62 5.78
C TYR A 276 -7.56 -5.01 5.50
N TYR A 277 -6.39 -5.26 6.08
CA TYR A 277 -5.71 -6.55 6.09
C TYR A 277 -5.07 -6.77 7.46
N ASP A 278 -4.90 -8.05 7.84
CA ASP A 278 -4.25 -8.40 9.11
C ASP A 278 -2.74 -8.53 8.92
N GLU A 279 -2.00 -7.56 9.45
CA GLU A 279 -0.54 -7.54 9.37
C GLU A 279 0.18 -8.64 10.16
N SER A 280 -0.52 -9.29 11.10
CA SER A 280 0.09 -10.31 11.94
C SER A 280 0.33 -11.61 11.17
N LEU A 281 -0.36 -11.80 10.04
CA LEU A 281 -0.24 -12.99 9.21
C LEU A 281 1.16 -13.08 8.59
N GLN A 282 1.76 -14.26 8.73
CA GLN A 282 3.12 -14.53 8.26
C GLN A 282 3.30 -14.22 6.77
N LYS A 283 2.26 -14.47 5.95
CA LYS A 283 2.23 -14.22 4.50
C LYS A 283 2.56 -12.77 4.13
N HIS A 284 2.25 -11.80 4.99
CA HIS A 284 2.55 -10.38 4.74
C HIS A 284 3.95 -9.96 5.21
N THR A 285 4.57 -10.74 6.10
CA THR A 285 5.88 -10.41 6.70
C THR A 285 7.07 -11.07 6.00
N GLN A 286 6.82 -11.98 5.04
CA GLN A 286 7.86 -12.76 4.35
C GLN A 286 8.87 -11.89 3.58
N PHE A 287 8.47 -10.69 3.17
CA PHE A 287 9.30 -9.73 2.44
C PHE A 287 10.11 -8.78 3.35
N LYS A 288 10.08 -8.99 4.67
CA LYS A 288 10.87 -8.21 5.67
C LYS A 288 10.66 -6.69 5.56
N ASP A 289 9.42 -6.26 5.34
CA ASP A 289 9.06 -4.84 5.22
C ASP A 289 9.87 -4.07 4.15
N ASP A 290 10.23 -4.75 3.05
CA ASP A 290 10.85 -4.15 1.86
C ASP A 290 9.98 -4.48 0.64
N TYR A 291 9.86 -3.55 -0.31
CA TYR A 291 9.19 -3.81 -1.59
C TYR A 291 10.18 -4.43 -2.59
N ILE A 292 9.66 -5.17 -3.57
CA ILE A 292 10.52 -5.82 -4.57
C ILE A 292 10.82 -4.86 -5.71
N TYR A 293 9.80 -4.14 -6.19
CA TYR A 293 9.88 -3.34 -7.40
C TYR A 293 9.61 -1.86 -7.11
N THR A 294 10.41 -0.99 -7.70
CA THR A 294 10.22 0.48 -7.64
C THR A 294 9.57 1.04 -8.91
N PHE A 295 9.56 0.24 -9.98
CA PHE A 295 8.93 0.49 -11.26
C PHE A 295 8.46 -0.84 -11.87
N THR A 296 7.54 -0.81 -12.82
CA THR A 296 6.99 -2.00 -13.51
C THR A 296 7.85 -2.45 -14.70
N TRP A 297 7.74 -3.74 -15.08
CA TRP A 297 8.42 -4.31 -16.26
C TRP A 297 7.43 -4.62 -17.40
N GLU A 298 6.32 -3.87 -17.44
CA GLU A 298 5.27 -4.00 -18.45
C GLU A 298 5.07 -2.67 -19.17
N ASP A 299 4.89 -2.74 -20.49
CA ASP A 299 4.65 -1.56 -21.30
C ASP A 299 3.19 -1.11 -21.21
N SER A 300 2.94 0.02 -20.53
CA SER A 300 1.59 0.55 -20.33
C SER A 300 0.91 0.94 -21.66
N GLN A 301 1.68 1.31 -22.69
CA GLN A 301 1.13 1.66 -24.00
C GLN A 301 0.61 0.43 -24.75
N VAL A 302 1.28 -0.71 -24.58
CA VAL A 302 0.80 -1.97 -25.17
C VAL A 302 -0.43 -2.46 -24.42
N ASP A 303 -0.46 -2.31 -23.10
CA ASP A 303 -1.65 -2.65 -22.31
C ASP A 303 -2.87 -1.82 -22.72
N ASP A 304 -2.67 -0.53 -22.96
CA ASP A 304 -3.74 0.35 -23.46
C ASP A 304 -4.29 -0.10 -24.82
N GLN A 305 -3.40 -0.50 -25.75
CA GLN A 305 -3.79 -0.98 -27.07
C GLN A 305 -4.53 -2.32 -27.05
N LEU A 306 -4.13 -3.21 -26.13
CA LEU A 306 -4.70 -4.55 -25.99
C LEU A 306 -6.02 -4.54 -25.22
N LEU A 307 -6.08 -3.82 -24.11
CA LEU A 307 -7.21 -3.83 -23.18
C LEU A 307 -8.31 -2.85 -23.60
N LYS A 308 -7.95 -1.69 -24.18
CA LYS A 308 -8.89 -0.64 -24.62
C LYS A 308 -9.93 -0.30 -23.55
N LEU A 309 -9.45 0.00 -22.36
CA LEU A 309 -10.28 0.25 -21.18
C LEU A 309 -11.26 1.40 -21.42
N SER A 310 -12.47 1.21 -20.91
CA SER A 310 -13.60 2.15 -20.96
C SER A 310 -14.12 2.45 -19.56
N SER A 311 -15.02 3.43 -19.44
CA SER A 311 -15.63 3.81 -18.16
C SER A 311 -16.49 2.73 -17.52
N ASP A 312 -16.89 1.70 -18.27
CA ASP A 312 -17.72 0.60 -17.77
C ASP A 312 -16.89 -0.57 -17.23
N ASP A 313 -15.56 -0.49 -17.35
CA ASP A 313 -14.66 -1.57 -16.99
C ASP A 313 -14.37 -1.64 -15.49
N VAL A 314 -14.34 -2.87 -14.99
CA VAL A 314 -13.91 -3.21 -13.63
C VAL A 314 -12.66 -4.07 -13.77
N VAL A 315 -11.52 -3.48 -13.43
CA VAL A 315 -10.18 -4.05 -13.67
C VAL A 315 -9.65 -4.66 -12.38
N LEU A 316 -9.17 -5.90 -12.42
CA LEU A 316 -8.31 -6.47 -11.38
C LEU A 316 -6.89 -6.58 -11.91
N ALA A 317 -5.91 -6.02 -11.20
CA ALA A 317 -4.52 -6.04 -11.64
C ALA A 317 -3.57 -6.18 -10.45
N ILE A 318 -2.42 -6.81 -10.67
CA ILE A 318 -1.36 -6.88 -9.66
C ILE A 318 -0.80 -5.48 -9.42
N THR A 319 -0.64 -5.07 -8.15
CA THR A 319 -0.14 -3.73 -7.82
C THR A 319 1.26 -3.52 -8.35
N SER A 320 2.19 -4.44 -8.08
CA SER A 320 3.62 -4.28 -8.42
C SER A 320 4.13 -2.94 -7.86
N ALA A 321 4.76 -2.08 -8.67
CA ALA A 321 5.16 -0.73 -8.25
C ALA A 321 4.03 0.31 -8.29
N GLY A 322 2.84 -0.05 -8.78
CA GLY A 322 1.68 0.84 -8.94
C GLY A 322 1.62 1.64 -10.25
N ASP A 323 2.65 1.55 -11.11
CA ASP A 323 2.74 2.36 -12.33
C ASP A 323 1.63 2.03 -13.34
N ASN A 324 1.36 0.73 -13.55
CA ASN A 324 0.31 0.28 -14.47
C ASN A 324 -1.08 0.62 -13.91
N ILE A 325 -1.28 0.49 -12.59
CA ILE A 325 -2.54 0.87 -11.93
C ILE A 325 -2.88 2.33 -12.20
N LEU A 326 -1.91 3.22 -12.04
CA LEU A 326 -2.09 4.65 -12.32
C LEU A 326 -2.27 4.92 -13.82
N SER A 327 -1.61 4.15 -14.68
CA SER A 327 -1.79 4.25 -16.14
C SER A 327 -3.20 3.82 -16.56
N TYR A 328 -3.76 2.77 -15.94
CA TYR A 328 -5.15 2.36 -16.17
C TYR A 328 -6.14 3.39 -15.64
N ALA A 329 -5.84 4.03 -14.51
CA ALA A 329 -6.68 5.08 -13.94
C ALA A 329 -6.83 6.30 -14.87
N LEU A 330 -5.85 6.57 -15.74
CA LEU A 330 -5.95 7.63 -16.75
C LEU A 330 -7.05 7.38 -17.80
N ARG A 331 -7.51 6.14 -17.95
CA ARG A 331 -8.65 5.78 -18.81
C ARG A 331 -9.99 5.85 -18.08
N SER A 332 -9.98 6.25 -16.80
CA SER A 332 -11.16 6.40 -15.95
C SER A 332 -12.13 5.20 -15.98
N PRO A 333 -11.64 3.96 -15.77
CA PRO A 333 -12.52 2.81 -15.62
C PRO A 333 -13.42 2.96 -14.38
N ALA A 334 -14.54 2.24 -14.34
CA ALA A 334 -15.48 2.29 -13.21
C ALA A 334 -14.78 1.97 -11.89
N LYS A 335 -13.90 0.95 -11.90
CA LYS A 335 -13.14 0.56 -10.70
C LYS A 335 -11.87 -0.20 -11.07
N ILE A 336 -10.84 -0.04 -10.22
CA ILE A 336 -9.58 -0.78 -10.32
C ILE A 336 -9.28 -1.43 -8.97
N HIS A 337 -9.19 -2.75 -8.95
CA HIS A 337 -8.72 -3.54 -7.82
C HIS A 337 -7.23 -3.86 -8.01
N ALA A 338 -6.37 -3.13 -7.29
CA ALA A 338 -4.94 -3.39 -7.22
C ALA A 338 -4.67 -4.44 -6.14
N VAL A 339 -4.04 -5.57 -6.48
CA VAL A 339 -3.83 -6.70 -5.58
C VAL A 339 -2.34 -6.97 -5.41
N ASP A 340 -1.85 -7.06 -4.16
CA ASP A 340 -0.48 -7.49 -3.87
C ASP A 340 -0.40 -8.15 -2.50
N LEU A 341 0.40 -9.22 -2.41
CA LEU A 341 0.65 -9.91 -1.15
C LEU A 341 1.54 -9.10 -0.21
N ASN A 342 2.47 -8.30 -0.76
CA ASN A 342 3.44 -7.52 -0.02
C ASN A 342 2.85 -6.15 0.38
N PRO A 343 2.64 -5.89 1.69
CA PRO A 343 2.13 -4.60 2.14
C PRO A 343 3.00 -3.40 1.72
N SER A 344 4.30 -3.60 1.55
CA SER A 344 5.26 -2.56 1.18
C SER A 344 5.08 -2.06 -0.25
N GLN A 345 4.65 -2.93 -1.17
CA GLN A 345 4.30 -2.53 -2.54
C GLN A 345 3.07 -1.63 -2.53
N ASN A 346 2.06 -2.02 -1.76
CA ASN A 346 0.84 -1.23 -1.57
C ASN A 346 1.12 0.11 -0.86
N HIS A 347 2.11 0.18 0.05
CA HIS A 347 2.57 1.46 0.63
C HIS A 347 3.15 2.41 -0.43
N LEU A 348 3.80 1.89 -1.47
CA LEU A 348 4.33 2.69 -2.59
C LEU A 348 3.21 3.21 -3.48
N LEU A 349 2.21 2.39 -3.81
CA LEU A 349 1.03 2.86 -4.54
C LEU A 349 0.28 3.95 -3.75
N GLU A 350 0.05 3.75 -2.45
CA GLU A 350 -0.56 4.78 -1.58
C GLU A 350 0.24 6.10 -1.58
N LEU A 351 1.58 6.03 -1.53
CA LEU A 351 2.42 7.22 -1.61
C LEU A 351 2.24 7.98 -2.93
N LYS A 352 2.15 7.26 -4.05
CA LYS A 352 1.93 7.86 -5.37
C LYS A 352 0.55 8.52 -5.45
N MET A 353 -0.50 7.84 -4.97
CA MET A 353 -1.87 8.37 -4.92
C MET A 353 -1.99 9.61 -4.02
N ALA A 354 -1.40 9.57 -2.82
CA ALA A 354 -1.33 10.71 -1.91
C ALA A 354 -0.58 11.89 -2.55
N SER A 355 0.44 11.62 -3.36
CA SER A 355 1.21 12.65 -4.06
C SER A 355 0.41 13.38 -5.13
N TYR A 356 -0.44 12.70 -5.90
CA TYR A 356 -1.39 13.39 -6.81
C TYR A 356 -2.38 14.27 -6.06
N THR A 357 -2.89 13.78 -4.93
CA THR A 357 -3.92 14.50 -4.18
C THR A 357 -3.38 15.77 -3.50
N ALA A 358 -2.13 15.73 -3.01
CA ALA A 358 -1.62 16.75 -2.10
C ALA A 358 -0.46 17.61 -2.64
N LEU A 359 0.24 17.17 -3.70
CA LEU A 359 1.47 17.83 -4.16
C LEU A 359 1.28 18.51 -5.53
N PRO A 360 1.85 19.71 -5.72
CA PRO A 360 2.01 20.29 -7.05
C PRO A 360 2.95 19.43 -7.91
N TYR A 361 2.87 19.58 -9.22
CA TYR A 361 3.62 18.74 -10.16
C TYR A 361 5.14 18.76 -9.95
N GLU A 362 5.73 19.87 -9.53
CA GLU A 362 7.18 19.96 -9.30
C GLU A 362 7.63 19.11 -8.10
N ASP A 363 6.93 19.22 -6.96
CA ASP A 363 7.21 18.38 -5.78
C ASP A 363 6.97 16.89 -6.12
N PHE A 364 5.91 16.60 -6.87
CA PHE A 364 5.57 15.26 -7.37
C PHE A 364 6.69 14.70 -8.27
N TRP A 365 7.19 15.49 -9.21
CA TRP A 365 8.25 15.09 -10.14
C TRP A 365 9.57 14.84 -9.41
N MET A 366 9.96 15.72 -8.48
CA MET A 366 11.15 15.48 -7.68
C MET A 366 11.02 14.16 -6.90
N LEU A 367 9.87 13.96 -6.24
CA LEU A 367 9.65 12.78 -5.42
C LEU A 367 9.66 11.48 -6.22
N LEU A 368 8.95 11.42 -7.34
CA LEU A 368 8.75 10.19 -8.12
C LEU A 368 9.59 10.15 -9.39
N GLY A 369 9.71 11.22 -10.16
CA GLY A 369 10.57 11.26 -11.35
C GLY A 369 12.06 11.14 -11.00
N GLU A 370 12.56 12.02 -10.14
CA GLU A 370 13.96 11.99 -9.70
C GLU A 370 14.22 10.96 -8.59
N GLY A 371 13.17 10.56 -7.86
CA GLY A 371 13.27 9.66 -6.73
C GLY A 371 13.89 10.32 -5.50
N LYS A 372 13.90 11.66 -5.41
CA LYS A 372 14.55 12.43 -4.34
C LYS A 372 13.80 13.73 -4.04
N HIS A 373 13.71 14.08 -2.78
CA HIS A 373 13.12 15.35 -2.35
C HIS A 373 13.82 15.86 -1.07
N PRO A 374 14.35 17.10 -1.04
CA PRO A 374 15.10 17.63 0.11
C PRO A 374 14.24 17.67 1.38
N ASP A 375 12.97 18.06 1.24
CA ASP A 375 12.04 18.23 2.36
C ASP A 375 10.98 17.12 2.46
N PHE A 376 11.30 15.89 2.03
CA PHE A 376 10.33 14.78 2.01
C PHE A 376 9.66 14.57 3.37
N ARG A 377 10.42 14.60 4.47
CA ARG A 377 9.88 14.44 5.83
C ARG A 377 8.83 15.50 6.15
N THR A 378 9.08 16.75 5.76
CA THR A 378 8.15 17.86 5.99
C THR A 378 6.88 17.65 5.18
N LEU A 379 7.00 17.35 3.88
CA LEU A 379 5.85 17.04 3.02
C LEU A 379 5.04 15.85 3.53
N LEU A 380 5.72 14.81 4.02
CA LEU A 380 5.09 13.63 4.58
C LEU A 380 4.22 13.98 5.80
N LEU A 381 4.72 14.83 6.69
CA LEU A 381 4.00 15.24 7.90
C LEU A 381 2.86 16.23 7.60
N THR A 382 3.10 17.23 6.76
CA THR A 382 2.18 18.37 6.58
C THR A 382 1.16 18.20 5.46
N LYS A 383 1.51 17.50 4.37
CA LYS A 383 0.67 17.37 3.18
C LYS A 383 0.19 15.94 2.92
N LEU A 384 1.08 14.95 3.01
CA LEU A 384 0.74 13.57 2.60
C LEU A 384 0.07 12.75 3.72
N SER A 385 0.34 13.05 4.99
CA SER A 385 -0.16 12.25 6.11
C SER A 385 -1.68 12.04 6.14
N PRO A 386 -2.56 13.00 5.76
CA PRO A 386 -4.01 12.79 5.76
C PRO A 386 -4.48 11.78 4.70
N HIS A 387 -3.71 11.60 3.62
CA HIS A 387 -4.08 10.78 2.46
C HIS A 387 -3.48 9.37 2.49
N LEU A 388 -2.64 9.08 3.47
CA LEU A 388 -2.04 7.75 3.66
C LEU A 388 -2.86 6.94 4.64
N SER A 389 -2.71 5.62 4.65
CA SER A 389 -3.08 4.81 5.81
C SER A 389 -2.13 5.08 6.99
N SER A 390 -2.55 4.76 8.21
CA SER A 390 -1.66 4.89 9.38
C SER A 390 -0.38 4.06 9.23
N ARG A 391 -0.50 2.90 8.56
CA ARG A 391 0.62 1.97 8.29
C ARG A 391 1.57 2.51 7.23
N ALA A 392 1.06 2.96 6.08
CA ALA A 392 1.88 3.58 5.04
C ALA A 392 2.62 4.81 5.59
N PHE A 393 1.94 5.63 6.39
CA PHE A 393 2.57 6.78 7.03
C PHE A 393 3.76 6.40 7.93
N GLN A 394 3.60 5.39 8.80
CA GLN A 394 4.72 4.89 9.62
C GLN A 394 5.86 4.35 8.78
N TYR A 395 5.54 3.56 7.76
CA TYR A 395 6.52 2.95 6.86
C TYR A 395 7.42 4.02 6.22
N TRP A 396 6.81 5.06 5.65
CA TRP A 396 7.52 6.15 5.00
C TRP A 396 8.21 7.10 5.99
N LEU A 397 7.65 7.27 7.19
CA LEU A 397 8.26 8.12 8.21
C LEU A 397 9.57 7.50 8.75
N ASP A 398 9.60 6.17 8.93
CA ASP A 398 10.81 5.40 9.28
C ASP A 398 11.85 5.43 8.14
N ARG A 399 11.38 5.48 6.90
CA ARG A 399 12.20 5.48 5.68
C ARG A 399 12.37 6.86 5.03
N CYS A 400 12.18 7.95 5.79
CA CYS A 400 12.37 9.32 5.28
C CYS A 400 13.70 9.54 4.56
N HIS A 401 14.74 8.83 5.00
CA HIS A 401 16.09 8.93 4.44
C HIS A 401 16.16 8.49 2.97
N ILE A 402 15.27 7.63 2.47
CA ILE A 402 15.30 7.13 1.09
C ILE A 402 15.27 8.28 0.07
N PHE A 403 14.46 9.30 0.33
CA PHE A 403 14.28 10.44 -0.57
C PHE A 403 15.24 11.59 -0.28
N SER A 404 16.04 11.53 0.79
CA SER A 404 16.94 12.63 1.16
C SER A 404 17.95 12.92 0.05
N THR A 405 18.10 14.19 -0.32
CA THR A 405 19.09 14.64 -1.30
C THR A 405 20.53 14.42 -0.83
N SER A 406 20.76 14.32 0.48
CA SER A 406 22.06 13.96 1.06
C SER A 406 22.50 12.55 0.69
N ASN A 407 21.56 11.67 0.35
CA ASN A 407 21.87 10.33 -0.09
C ASN A 407 22.29 10.34 -1.56
N LYS A 408 23.41 9.67 -1.82
CA LYS A 408 23.93 9.49 -3.19
C LYS A 408 22.88 8.84 -4.10
N HIS A 409 22.04 7.99 -3.54
CA HIS A 409 21.01 7.24 -4.25
C HIS A 409 19.62 7.51 -3.68
N GLY A 410 18.61 7.57 -4.55
CA GLY A 410 17.20 7.85 -4.19
C GLY A 410 16.32 6.60 -4.22
N LEU A 411 15.01 6.79 -4.44
CA LEU A 411 13.99 5.74 -4.50
C LEU A 411 14.42 4.54 -5.36
N TYR A 412 14.93 4.77 -6.57
CA TYR A 412 15.25 3.70 -7.52
C TYR A 412 16.48 2.85 -7.17
N ASP A 413 17.18 3.16 -6.09
CA ASP A 413 18.27 2.32 -5.55
C ASP A 413 17.84 1.60 -4.26
N THR A 414 16.53 1.40 -4.10
CA THR A 414 15.90 0.67 -2.98
C THR A 414 15.05 -0.51 -3.47
N GLY A 415 14.46 -1.26 -2.54
CA GLY A 415 13.74 -2.50 -2.82
C GLY A 415 14.60 -3.63 -3.40
N GLY A 416 13.96 -4.68 -3.92
CA GLY A 416 14.62 -5.80 -4.62
C GLY A 416 15.36 -5.35 -5.90
N SER A 417 14.74 -4.46 -6.68
CA SER A 417 15.29 -3.91 -7.93
C SER A 417 16.68 -3.28 -7.77
N ARG A 418 17.01 -2.76 -6.57
CA ARG A 418 18.34 -2.20 -6.27
C ARG A 418 19.47 -3.18 -6.54
N HIS A 419 19.25 -4.48 -6.33
CA HIS A 419 20.31 -5.48 -6.48
C HIS A 419 20.73 -5.61 -7.94
N GLY A 420 19.77 -5.60 -8.87
CA GLY A 420 20.04 -5.60 -10.31
C GLY A 420 20.75 -4.32 -10.75
N ILE A 421 20.23 -3.16 -10.35
CA ILE A 421 20.79 -1.84 -10.69
C ILE A 421 22.22 -1.70 -10.14
N ARG A 422 22.46 -2.06 -8.88
CA ARG A 422 23.78 -2.00 -8.26
C ARG A 422 24.76 -2.99 -8.88
N ALA A 423 24.31 -4.20 -9.26
CA ALA A 423 25.15 -5.17 -9.96
C ALA A 423 25.56 -4.64 -11.34
N PHE A 424 24.62 -4.13 -12.14
CA PHE A 424 24.93 -3.51 -13.43
C PHE A 424 25.91 -2.35 -13.29
N ARG A 425 25.67 -1.45 -12.33
CA ARG A 425 26.55 -0.32 -12.02
C ARG A 425 27.95 -0.78 -11.63
N TRP A 426 28.08 -1.78 -10.75
CA TRP A 426 29.36 -2.33 -10.34
C TRP A 426 30.13 -2.97 -11.50
N ILE A 427 29.44 -3.75 -12.34
CA ILE A 427 30.00 -4.35 -13.56
C ILE A 427 30.49 -3.24 -14.51
N SER A 428 29.72 -2.15 -14.68
CA SER A 428 30.11 -1.02 -15.52
C SER A 428 31.39 -0.31 -15.06
N TYR A 429 31.61 -0.22 -13.75
CA TYR A 429 32.84 0.32 -13.19
C TYR A 429 34.01 -0.66 -13.31
N LEU A 430 33.78 -1.93 -12.95
CA LEU A 430 34.82 -2.96 -12.94
C LEU A 430 35.42 -3.20 -14.33
N PHE A 431 34.58 -3.23 -15.36
CA PHE A 431 35.01 -3.45 -16.75
C PHE A 431 35.18 -2.15 -17.54
N GLY A 432 35.09 -0.99 -16.89
CA GLY A 432 35.43 0.31 -17.50
C GLY A 432 34.47 0.85 -18.57
N PHE A 433 33.27 0.28 -18.74
CA PHE A 433 32.31 0.75 -19.75
C PHE A 433 31.29 1.77 -19.20
N HIS A 434 31.43 2.25 -17.96
CA HIS A 434 30.57 3.30 -17.39
C HIS A 434 30.51 4.57 -18.27
N GLY A 435 31.63 4.96 -18.92
CA GLY A 435 31.64 6.06 -19.88
C GLY A 435 30.76 5.79 -21.11
N ALA A 436 30.74 4.54 -21.58
CA ALA A 436 29.88 4.10 -22.68
C ALA A 436 28.40 4.11 -22.27
N VAL A 437 28.06 3.75 -21.02
CA VAL A 437 26.67 3.88 -20.50
C VAL A 437 26.21 5.34 -20.54
N ARG A 438 27.05 6.29 -20.14
CA ARG A 438 26.72 7.71 -20.22
C ARG A 438 26.49 8.16 -21.67
N ASN A 439 27.36 7.75 -22.59
CA ASN A 439 27.20 8.07 -24.01
C ASN A 439 25.94 7.41 -24.59
N PHE A 440 25.62 6.18 -24.16
CA PHE A 440 24.42 5.45 -24.55
C PHE A 440 23.13 6.19 -24.13
N LEU A 441 23.11 6.75 -22.92
CA LEU A 441 21.99 7.58 -22.45
C LEU A 441 21.92 8.97 -23.10
N GLN A 442 23.01 9.45 -23.70
CA GLN A 442 23.07 10.73 -24.42
C GLN A 442 22.90 10.58 -25.94
N ALA A 443 22.83 9.34 -26.44
CA ALA A 443 22.74 9.05 -27.87
C ALA A 443 21.46 9.64 -28.46
N ARG A 444 21.62 10.39 -29.56
CA ARG A 444 20.50 11.09 -30.23
C ARG A 444 19.85 10.26 -31.32
N THR A 445 20.56 9.29 -31.88
CA THR A 445 20.05 8.42 -32.95
C THR A 445 20.14 6.95 -32.56
N LEU A 446 19.27 6.13 -33.17
CA LEU A 446 19.30 4.69 -32.99
C LEU A 446 20.63 4.07 -33.48
N ASP A 447 21.21 4.59 -34.55
CA ASP A 447 22.47 4.04 -35.08
C ASP A 447 23.66 4.27 -34.16
N GLU A 448 23.73 5.45 -33.52
CA GLU A 448 24.72 5.73 -32.47
C GLU A 448 24.55 4.79 -31.28
N GLN A 449 23.31 4.60 -30.82
CA GLN A 449 22.98 3.67 -29.74
C GLN A 449 23.41 2.23 -30.07
N ARG A 450 23.07 1.75 -31.27
CA ARG A 450 23.43 0.40 -31.77
C ARG A 450 24.94 0.22 -31.82
N GLN A 451 25.68 1.22 -32.27
CA GLN A 451 27.13 1.17 -32.32
C GLN A 451 27.72 1.03 -30.90
N ILE A 452 27.28 1.85 -29.95
CA ILE A 452 27.77 1.81 -28.56
C ILE A 452 27.43 0.45 -27.90
N TRP A 453 26.23 -0.07 -28.14
CA TRP A 453 25.81 -1.38 -27.63
C TRP A 453 26.71 -2.49 -28.12
N ARG A 454 26.88 -2.61 -29.45
CA ARG A 454 27.64 -3.70 -30.08
C ARG A 454 29.13 -3.63 -29.75
N GLN A 455 29.70 -2.42 -29.63
CA GLN A 455 31.13 -2.24 -29.40
C GLN A 455 31.54 -2.34 -27.93
N SER A 456 30.73 -1.83 -26.99
CA SER A 456 31.16 -1.65 -25.60
C SER A 456 30.32 -2.40 -24.57
N ILE A 457 28.99 -2.26 -24.61
CA ILE A 457 28.13 -2.74 -23.53
C ILE A 457 27.85 -4.25 -23.69
N ARG A 458 27.41 -4.68 -24.87
CA ARG A 458 27.02 -6.06 -25.16
C ARG A 458 28.14 -7.09 -24.90
N PRO A 459 29.39 -6.90 -25.38
CA PRO A 459 30.45 -7.89 -25.19
C PRO A 459 30.79 -8.13 -23.71
N THR A 460 30.59 -7.11 -22.89
CA THR A 460 30.93 -7.14 -21.47
C THR A 460 29.78 -7.70 -20.63
N LEU A 461 28.58 -7.16 -20.82
CA LEU A 461 27.38 -7.54 -20.06
C LEU A 461 26.95 -8.98 -20.36
N LEU A 462 26.96 -9.38 -21.64
CA LEU A 462 26.57 -10.72 -22.09
C LEU A 462 27.78 -11.65 -22.22
N SER A 463 28.89 -11.34 -21.55
CA SER A 463 30.04 -12.23 -21.51
C SER A 463 29.68 -13.54 -20.80
N ASN A 464 30.19 -14.65 -21.31
CA ASN A 464 29.99 -15.97 -20.70
C ASN A 464 30.44 -16.03 -19.23
N LEU A 465 31.38 -15.18 -18.82
CA LEU A 465 31.87 -15.11 -17.44
C LEU A 465 30.84 -14.44 -16.51
N VAL A 466 30.34 -13.26 -16.90
CA VAL A 466 29.35 -12.50 -16.12
C VAL A 466 28.05 -13.30 -15.98
N CYS A 467 27.54 -13.86 -17.07
CA CYS A 467 26.32 -14.66 -17.02
C CYS A 467 26.48 -15.91 -16.15
N ARG A 468 27.64 -16.57 -16.14
CA ARG A 468 27.89 -17.75 -15.30
C ARG A 468 28.05 -17.42 -13.82
N LEU A 469 28.78 -16.36 -13.50
CA LEU A 469 29.15 -16.06 -12.12
C LEU A 469 28.09 -15.24 -11.39
N ILE A 470 27.34 -14.39 -12.08
CA ILE A 470 26.42 -13.43 -11.45
C ILE A 470 24.98 -13.81 -11.80
N VAL A 471 24.61 -13.78 -13.09
CA VAL A 471 23.21 -13.82 -13.50
C VAL A 471 22.58 -15.22 -13.35
N SER A 472 23.34 -16.29 -13.56
CA SER A 472 22.81 -17.67 -13.47
C SER A 472 22.56 -18.16 -12.04
N GLN A 473 22.91 -17.39 -11.01
CA GLN A 473 22.69 -17.80 -9.62
C GLN A 473 21.21 -17.61 -9.23
N GLU A 474 20.55 -18.65 -8.70
CA GLU A 474 19.13 -18.54 -8.33
C GLU A 474 18.87 -17.46 -7.27
N ARG A 475 19.80 -17.28 -6.33
CA ARG A 475 19.72 -16.22 -5.33
C ARG A 475 19.71 -14.83 -5.98
N PHE A 476 20.47 -14.64 -7.05
CA PHE A 476 20.49 -13.39 -7.80
C PHE A 476 19.19 -13.22 -8.60
N LEU A 477 18.76 -14.25 -9.33
CA LEU A 477 17.50 -14.20 -10.09
C LEU A 477 16.30 -13.88 -9.20
N TRP A 478 16.19 -14.52 -8.04
CA TRP A 478 15.15 -14.21 -7.06
C TRP A 478 15.34 -12.84 -6.42
N SER A 479 16.53 -12.53 -5.89
CA SER A 479 16.74 -11.29 -5.14
C SER A 479 16.75 -10.03 -6.00
N ALA A 480 17.13 -10.12 -7.27
CA ALA A 480 17.33 -8.96 -8.15
C ALA A 480 16.27 -8.84 -9.23
N LEU A 481 15.72 -9.96 -9.69
CA LEU A 481 14.74 -10.01 -10.79
C LEU A 481 13.39 -10.61 -10.36
N GLY A 482 13.29 -11.19 -9.16
CA GLY A 482 12.05 -11.81 -8.66
C GLY A 482 11.64 -13.10 -9.38
N VAL A 483 12.54 -13.75 -10.13
CA VAL A 483 12.22 -14.92 -10.97
C VAL A 483 12.14 -16.20 -10.12
N PRO A 484 10.99 -16.87 -10.01
CA PRO A 484 10.84 -18.13 -9.28
C PRO A 484 11.42 -19.34 -10.03
N LYS A 485 11.53 -20.47 -9.32
CA LYS A 485 12.07 -21.72 -9.87
C LYS A 485 11.23 -22.28 -11.04
N ASN A 486 9.91 -22.19 -10.95
CA ASN A 486 9.00 -22.72 -11.97
C ASN A 486 9.09 -21.91 -13.28
N GLN A 487 9.10 -20.57 -13.17
CA GLN A 487 9.35 -19.69 -14.31
C GLN A 487 10.71 -19.96 -14.96
N LEU A 488 11.75 -20.22 -14.16
CA LEU A 488 13.05 -20.59 -14.72
C LEU A 488 13.00 -21.95 -15.45
N ALA A 489 12.29 -22.94 -14.92
CA ALA A 489 12.14 -24.24 -15.57
C ALA A 489 11.47 -24.10 -16.95
N MET A 490 10.52 -23.18 -17.08
CA MET A 490 9.89 -22.84 -18.36
C MET A 490 10.92 -22.28 -19.38
N ILE A 491 11.79 -21.37 -18.95
CA ILE A 491 12.89 -20.85 -19.81
C ILE A 491 13.85 -21.97 -20.25
N GLU A 492 14.15 -22.91 -19.35
CA GLU A 492 15.02 -24.05 -19.67
C GLU A 492 14.38 -25.00 -20.68
N ASN A 493 13.08 -25.26 -20.56
CA ASN A 493 12.34 -26.13 -21.48
C ASN A 493 12.28 -25.54 -22.91
N ASP A 494 11.94 -24.25 -23.05
CA ASP A 494 11.95 -23.55 -24.35
C ASP A 494 13.33 -23.61 -25.02
N TYR A 495 14.40 -23.51 -24.23
CA TYR A 495 15.77 -23.63 -24.74
C TYR A 495 16.07 -25.05 -25.27
N ILE A 496 15.55 -26.09 -24.62
CA ILE A 496 15.73 -27.49 -25.02
C ILE A 496 14.94 -27.78 -26.29
N GLU A 497 13.68 -27.36 -26.37
CA GLU A 497 12.80 -27.58 -27.53
C GLU A 497 13.29 -26.87 -28.79
N SER A 498 13.93 -25.71 -28.63
CA SER A 498 14.49 -24.94 -29.74
C SER A 498 15.85 -25.46 -30.24
N GLN A 499 16.39 -26.54 -29.68
CA GLN A 499 17.59 -27.20 -30.24
C GLN A 499 17.21 -28.12 -31.41
N PRO A 500 17.97 -28.13 -32.52
CA PRO A 500 17.71 -29.04 -33.63
C PRO A 500 17.87 -30.51 -33.21
N ILE A 501 16.90 -31.34 -33.59
CA ILE A 501 16.88 -32.79 -33.39
C ILE A 501 18.08 -33.40 -34.14
N GLY A 502 19.13 -33.82 -33.39
CA GLY A 502 20.35 -34.42 -33.96
C GLY A 502 21.68 -33.71 -33.63
N GLY A 503 21.68 -32.62 -32.85
CA GLY A 503 22.91 -32.00 -32.33
C GLY A 503 23.65 -32.88 -31.29
N PRO A 504 24.97 -32.70 -31.08
CA PRO A 504 25.81 -33.69 -30.41
C PRO A 504 25.34 -34.01 -28.98
N THR A 505 24.92 -35.26 -28.79
CA THR A 505 24.36 -35.88 -27.58
C THR A 505 25.33 -36.04 -26.40
N LYS A 506 26.44 -35.29 -26.35
CA LYS A 506 27.44 -35.36 -25.26
C LYS A 506 28.03 -34.02 -24.79
N ALA A 507 27.45 -32.86 -25.13
CA ALA A 507 28.06 -31.56 -24.84
C ALA A 507 27.14 -30.49 -24.23
N ALA A 508 26.68 -30.66 -22.99
CA ALA A 508 26.52 -29.52 -22.07
C ALA A 508 26.45 -29.97 -20.61
N ARG A 509 27.59 -29.91 -19.91
CA ARG A 509 27.66 -30.14 -18.46
C ARG A 509 26.81 -29.14 -17.63
N LYS A 510 26.15 -28.14 -18.25
CA LYS A 510 25.31 -27.08 -17.63
C LYS A 510 24.30 -26.45 -18.63
N PRO A 511 23.06 -26.98 -18.78
CA PRO A 511 22.04 -26.42 -19.70
C PRO A 511 21.55 -25.02 -19.28
N ARG A 512 21.35 -24.80 -17.98
CA ARG A 512 20.82 -23.56 -17.39
C ARG A 512 21.49 -22.26 -17.80
N SER A 513 22.82 -22.17 -17.67
CA SER A 513 23.53 -20.92 -17.95
C SER A 513 23.42 -20.49 -19.42
N ARG A 514 23.26 -21.46 -20.34
CA ARG A 514 23.06 -21.18 -21.76
C ARG A 514 21.61 -20.78 -22.07
N ALA A 515 20.64 -21.42 -21.42
CA ALA A 515 19.23 -21.03 -21.50
C ALA A 515 19.04 -19.57 -21.06
N ILE A 516 19.53 -19.22 -19.86
CA ILE A 516 19.45 -17.85 -19.33
C ILE A 516 20.20 -16.85 -20.23
N TRP A 517 21.40 -17.20 -20.70
CA TRP A 517 22.15 -16.33 -21.62
C TRP A 517 21.37 -16.07 -22.91
N ARG A 518 20.79 -17.11 -23.53
CA ARG A 518 19.97 -16.96 -24.73
C ARG A 518 18.73 -16.12 -24.46
N TYR A 519 18.08 -16.32 -23.32
CA TYR A 519 16.92 -15.53 -22.90
C TYR A 519 17.28 -14.05 -22.80
N MET A 520 18.37 -13.71 -22.10
CA MET A 520 18.87 -12.34 -21.97
C MET A 520 19.23 -11.71 -23.33
N VAL A 521 19.95 -12.44 -24.19
CA VAL A 521 20.30 -11.97 -25.54
C VAL A 521 19.03 -11.64 -26.32
N SER A 522 18.07 -12.56 -26.31
CA SER A 522 16.82 -12.40 -27.04
C SER A 522 15.92 -11.32 -26.42
N THR A 523 16.18 -10.88 -25.19
CA THR A 523 15.44 -9.80 -24.51
C THR A 523 16.07 -8.47 -24.87
N LEU A 524 17.38 -8.33 -24.63
CA LEU A 524 18.10 -7.06 -24.69
C LEU A 524 18.48 -6.64 -26.11
N ASP A 525 18.95 -7.56 -26.96
CA ASP A 525 19.41 -7.19 -28.31
C ASP A 525 18.26 -6.57 -29.12
N PRO A 526 17.06 -7.19 -29.23
CA PRO A 526 15.95 -6.58 -29.98
C PRO A 526 15.52 -5.21 -29.45
N VAL A 527 15.49 -5.02 -28.13
CA VAL A 527 15.11 -3.75 -27.51
C VAL A 527 16.06 -2.63 -27.92
N VAL A 528 17.37 -2.88 -27.82
CA VAL A 528 18.38 -1.88 -28.16
C VAL A 528 18.46 -1.62 -29.66
N GLU A 529 18.11 -2.61 -30.48
CA GLU A 529 18.07 -2.47 -31.94
C GLU A 529 16.84 -1.68 -32.41
N ASN A 530 15.68 -1.82 -31.74
CA ASN A 530 14.41 -1.29 -32.21
C ASN A 530 13.90 -0.06 -31.44
N THR A 531 14.36 0.18 -30.21
CA THR A 531 13.86 1.27 -29.34
C THR A 531 14.97 2.16 -28.84
N GLN A 532 14.72 3.47 -28.79
CA GLN A 532 15.71 4.44 -28.31
C GLN A 532 15.59 4.56 -26.79
N ILE A 533 16.62 4.16 -26.06
CA ILE A 533 16.61 4.07 -24.60
C ILE A 533 16.64 5.45 -23.93
N SER A 534 17.36 6.40 -24.52
CA SER A 534 17.48 7.75 -23.99
C SER A 534 16.15 8.51 -23.96
N SER A 535 15.30 8.33 -24.98
CA SER A 535 14.09 9.14 -25.21
C SER A 535 12.77 8.38 -25.04
N SER A 536 12.71 7.11 -25.42
CA SER A 536 11.42 6.39 -25.61
C SER A 536 11.20 5.19 -24.68
N ASN A 537 12.23 4.73 -23.98
CA ASN A 537 12.18 3.51 -23.17
C ASN A 537 12.52 3.77 -21.69
N PRO A 538 11.53 4.12 -20.86
CA PRO A 538 11.77 4.49 -19.47
C PRO A 538 12.29 3.33 -18.62
N TYR A 539 11.93 2.10 -18.96
CA TYR A 539 12.20 0.87 -18.19
C TYR A 539 13.69 0.53 -18.10
N TYR A 540 14.40 0.63 -19.23
CA TYR A 540 15.85 0.46 -19.23
C TYR A 540 16.60 1.75 -18.92
N HIS A 541 16.01 2.91 -19.24
CA HIS A 541 16.57 4.21 -18.87
C HIS A 541 16.80 4.30 -17.37
N ILE A 542 15.78 3.98 -16.56
CA ILE A 542 15.86 4.08 -15.10
C ILE A 542 16.92 3.16 -14.51
N CYS A 543 17.10 1.96 -15.09
CA CYS A 543 18.12 1.02 -14.64
C CYS A 543 19.55 1.53 -14.84
N MET A 544 19.79 2.37 -15.85
CA MET A 544 21.11 2.93 -16.15
C MET A 544 21.32 4.30 -15.51
N ALA A 545 20.30 5.17 -15.53
CA ALA A 545 20.38 6.54 -15.02
C ALA A 545 20.16 6.62 -13.50
N GLY A 546 19.31 5.75 -12.93
CA GLY A 546 18.90 5.79 -11.52
C GLY A 546 17.85 6.87 -11.19
N SER A 547 17.35 7.58 -12.20
CA SER A 547 16.23 8.53 -12.14
C SER A 547 15.56 8.60 -13.52
N PHE A 548 14.30 8.99 -13.58
CA PHE A 548 13.66 9.30 -14.85
C PHE A 548 14.10 10.67 -15.38
N SER A 549 13.94 10.89 -16.68
CA SER A 549 14.16 12.19 -17.31
C SER A 549 12.83 12.75 -17.78
N ARG A 550 12.72 14.08 -17.89
CA ARG A 550 11.50 14.76 -18.40
C ARG A 550 11.16 14.36 -19.84
N GLN A 551 12.10 13.77 -20.57
CA GLN A 551 11.90 13.28 -21.94
C GLN A 551 11.49 11.81 -21.96
N CYS A 552 12.08 11.00 -21.07
CA CYS A 552 11.89 9.55 -21.02
C CYS A 552 11.41 9.14 -19.62
N HIS A 553 10.08 9.04 -19.49
CA HIS A 553 9.38 8.63 -18.28
C HIS A 553 8.10 7.86 -18.62
N PRO A 554 7.57 7.04 -17.70
CA PRO A 554 6.24 6.44 -17.85
C PRO A 554 5.14 7.51 -17.91
N GLU A 555 4.01 7.17 -18.53
CA GLU A 555 2.90 8.11 -18.79
C GLU A 555 2.34 8.74 -17.50
N TYR A 556 2.26 7.96 -16.41
CA TYR A 556 1.76 8.47 -15.13
C TYR A 556 2.59 9.64 -14.57
N LEU A 557 3.88 9.77 -14.93
CA LEU A 557 4.73 10.88 -14.49
C LEU A 557 4.58 12.16 -15.34
N SER A 558 3.78 12.11 -16.41
CA SER A 558 3.55 13.27 -17.27
C SER A 558 2.79 14.39 -16.56
N HIS A 559 2.97 15.62 -17.05
CA HIS A 559 2.21 16.77 -16.55
C HIS A 559 0.70 16.62 -16.82
N GLU A 560 0.33 16.00 -17.95
CA GLU A 560 -1.07 15.73 -18.30
C GLU A 560 -1.69 14.70 -17.34
N ALA A 561 -0.98 13.61 -17.06
CA ALA A 561 -1.42 12.62 -16.08
C ALA A 561 -1.61 13.22 -14.69
N HIS A 562 -0.69 14.09 -14.26
CA HIS A 562 -0.83 14.82 -13.00
C HIS A 562 -2.04 15.74 -12.99
N ALA A 563 -2.27 16.51 -14.05
CA ALA A 563 -3.44 17.38 -14.15
C ALA A 563 -4.78 16.61 -14.08
N ASN A 564 -4.83 15.41 -14.67
CA ASN A 564 -6.02 14.56 -14.68
C ASN A 564 -6.25 13.83 -13.35
N LEU A 565 -5.23 13.17 -12.80
CA LEU A 565 -5.36 12.35 -11.60
C LEU A 565 -5.37 13.18 -10.30
N SER A 566 -4.95 14.44 -10.34
CA SER A 566 -5.06 15.36 -9.19
C SER A 566 -6.45 15.97 -9.04
N GLN A 567 -7.38 15.71 -9.97
CA GLN A 567 -8.76 16.19 -9.84
C GLN A 567 -9.46 15.49 -8.66
N PRO A 568 -10.32 16.21 -7.91
CA PRO A 568 -11.11 15.60 -6.84
C PRO A 568 -11.92 14.40 -7.35
N GLY A 569 -11.76 13.26 -6.68
CA GLY A 569 -12.47 12.03 -7.00
C GLY A 569 -11.87 11.16 -8.12
N ALA A 570 -10.81 11.62 -8.80
CA ALA A 570 -10.19 10.86 -9.90
C ALA A 570 -9.62 9.50 -9.46
N LEU A 571 -9.24 9.38 -8.18
CA LEU A 571 -8.65 8.17 -7.60
C LEU A 571 -9.66 7.34 -6.77
N ASP A 572 -10.92 7.79 -6.66
CA ASP A 572 -11.93 7.16 -5.80
C ASP A 572 -12.37 5.78 -6.31
N GLY A 573 -12.09 5.46 -7.58
CA GLY A 573 -12.32 4.15 -8.19
C GLY A 573 -11.25 3.11 -7.86
N ILE A 574 -10.16 3.47 -7.16
CA ILE A 574 -9.06 2.54 -6.88
C ILE A 574 -9.24 1.86 -5.52
N ARG A 575 -9.16 0.53 -5.48
CA ARG A 575 -9.18 -0.30 -4.27
C ARG A 575 -7.90 -1.13 -4.19
N ILE A 576 -7.16 -0.98 -3.12
CA ILE A 576 -5.90 -1.69 -2.86
C ILE A 576 -6.18 -2.84 -1.90
N HIS A 577 -5.98 -4.06 -2.38
CA HIS A 577 -6.09 -5.29 -1.63
C HIS A 577 -4.69 -5.78 -1.24
N THR A 578 -4.50 -6.07 0.04
CA THR A 578 -3.26 -6.67 0.54
C THR A 578 -3.50 -8.15 0.82
N ASP A 579 -3.55 -8.97 -0.23
CA ASP A 579 -3.75 -10.42 -0.14
C ASP A 579 -3.32 -11.13 -1.43
N GLU A 580 -3.42 -12.46 -1.45
CA GLU A 580 -3.26 -13.31 -2.62
C GLU A 580 -4.43 -13.10 -3.59
N ILE A 581 -4.16 -13.22 -4.89
CA ILE A 581 -5.17 -13.08 -5.95
C ILE A 581 -6.31 -14.09 -5.75
N ASP A 582 -5.96 -15.32 -5.39
CA ASP A 582 -6.93 -16.39 -5.15
C ASP A 582 -7.92 -16.06 -4.00
N GLU A 583 -7.44 -15.45 -2.92
CA GLU A 583 -8.25 -14.99 -1.80
C GLU A 583 -9.14 -13.82 -2.19
N VAL A 584 -8.60 -12.81 -2.87
CA VAL A 584 -9.39 -11.66 -3.37
C VAL A 584 -10.52 -12.14 -4.30
N LEU A 585 -10.20 -13.02 -5.25
CA LEU A 585 -11.19 -13.59 -6.18
C LEU A 585 -12.26 -14.42 -5.48
N SER A 586 -11.97 -15.02 -4.32
CA SER A 586 -12.92 -15.83 -3.55
C SER A 586 -14.04 -14.97 -2.95
N HIS A 587 -13.69 -13.75 -2.52
CA HIS A 587 -14.61 -12.79 -1.92
C HIS A 587 -15.36 -11.92 -2.93
N MET A 588 -14.99 -11.94 -4.22
CA MET A 588 -15.66 -11.15 -5.26
C MET A 588 -16.96 -11.78 -5.76
N GLU A 589 -17.96 -10.93 -6.06
CA GLU A 589 -19.22 -11.36 -6.67
C GLU A 589 -18.98 -11.99 -8.05
N SER A 590 -19.83 -12.93 -8.44
CA SER A 590 -19.78 -13.56 -9.76
C SER A 590 -20.11 -12.56 -10.86
N ASN A 591 -19.39 -12.61 -11.98
CA ASN A 591 -19.53 -11.67 -13.11
C ASN A 591 -19.38 -10.18 -12.73
N SER A 592 -18.50 -9.87 -11.76
CA SER A 592 -18.17 -8.50 -11.35
C SER A 592 -17.09 -7.87 -12.24
N LEU A 593 -16.06 -8.63 -12.59
CA LEU A 593 -14.88 -8.14 -13.32
C LEU A 593 -15.09 -8.14 -14.84
N THR A 594 -14.48 -7.18 -15.56
CA THR A 594 -14.42 -7.19 -17.03
C THR A 594 -13.02 -7.51 -17.55
N VAL A 595 -11.98 -7.02 -16.86
CA VAL A 595 -10.58 -7.18 -17.25
C VAL A 595 -9.74 -7.64 -16.07
N VAL A 596 -8.88 -8.62 -16.30
CA VAL A 596 -7.92 -9.09 -15.29
C VAL A 596 -6.51 -9.08 -15.86
N VAL A 597 -5.56 -8.46 -15.17
CA VAL A 597 -4.14 -8.42 -15.54
C VAL A 597 -3.33 -9.20 -14.52
N LEU A 598 -3.01 -10.46 -14.84
CA LEU A 598 -2.23 -11.35 -13.95
C LEU A 598 -0.72 -11.26 -14.17
N MET A 599 -0.28 -10.57 -15.22
CA MET A 599 1.15 -10.51 -15.57
C MET A 599 1.72 -11.92 -15.68
N ASP A 600 2.91 -12.17 -15.10
CA ASP A 600 3.60 -13.46 -15.06
C ASP A 600 3.34 -14.27 -13.78
N SER A 601 2.36 -13.89 -12.97
CA SER A 601 2.05 -14.63 -11.73
C SER A 601 1.71 -16.09 -12.01
N MET A 602 1.16 -16.40 -13.20
CA MET A 602 0.84 -17.77 -13.59
C MET A 602 2.08 -18.65 -13.81
N ASP A 603 3.24 -18.07 -14.15
CA ASP A 603 4.52 -18.79 -14.29
C ASP A 603 5.05 -19.32 -12.94
N TRP A 604 4.50 -18.84 -11.83
CA TRP A 604 4.96 -19.17 -10.49
C TRP A 604 4.39 -20.50 -9.99
N PHE A 605 3.24 -20.92 -10.54
CA PHE A 605 2.57 -22.15 -10.13
C PHE A 605 3.35 -23.41 -10.56
N ASP A 606 3.22 -24.45 -9.74
CA ASP A 606 3.67 -25.79 -10.11
C ASP A 606 2.71 -26.38 -11.16
N PRO A 607 3.21 -26.80 -12.35
CA PRO A 607 2.38 -27.42 -13.38
C PRO A 607 1.63 -28.67 -12.92
N SER A 608 2.14 -29.36 -11.89
CA SER A 608 1.52 -30.55 -11.31
C SER A 608 0.53 -30.25 -10.17
N GLY A 609 0.46 -28.99 -9.72
CA GLY A 609 -0.40 -28.56 -8.63
C GLY A 609 -1.81 -28.17 -9.07
N ILE A 610 -2.74 -28.14 -8.12
CA ILE A 610 -4.14 -27.72 -8.35
C ILE A 610 -4.36 -26.20 -8.19
N ALA A 611 -3.38 -25.46 -7.69
CA ALA A 611 -3.55 -24.05 -7.34
C ALA A 611 -3.87 -23.16 -8.56
N ALA A 612 -3.15 -23.35 -9.68
CA ALA A 612 -3.46 -22.64 -10.92
C ALA A 612 -4.86 -22.97 -11.44
N LEU A 613 -5.27 -24.24 -11.35
CA LEU A 613 -6.60 -24.69 -11.76
C LEU A 613 -7.70 -24.03 -10.92
N ASN A 614 -7.50 -23.92 -9.60
CA ASN A 614 -8.43 -23.27 -8.68
C ASN A 614 -8.53 -21.77 -8.99
N GLN A 615 -7.41 -21.08 -9.16
CA GLN A 615 -7.40 -19.65 -9.50
C GLN A 615 -8.10 -19.39 -10.84
N ILE A 616 -7.82 -20.18 -11.89
CA ILE A 616 -8.48 -20.08 -13.20
C ILE A 616 -10.00 -20.34 -13.09
N THR A 617 -10.41 -21.29 -12.24
CA THR A 617 -11.83 -21.56 -12.00
C THR A 617 -12.52 -20.39 -11.31
N LYS A 618 -11.88 -19.75 -10.33
CA LYS A 618 -12.40 -18.54 -9.67
C LYS A 618 -12.41 -17.34 -10.61
N LEU A 619 -11.43 -17.23 -11.53
CA LEU A 619 -11.45 -16.23 -12.61
C LEU A 619 -12.66 -16.44 -13.52
N ASN A 620 -12.95 -17.68 -13.94
CA ASN A 620 -14.16 -17.95 -14.73
C ASN A 620 -15.42 -17.49 -13.97
N ARG A 621 -15.54 -17.77 -12.67
CA ARG A 621 -16.69 -17.35 -11.85
C ARG A 621 -16.85 -15.82 -11.79
N THR A 622 -15.77 -15.09 -11.56
CA THR A 622 -15.79 -13.64 -11.26
C THR A 622 -15.83 -12.77 -12.52
N LEU A 623 -15.31 -13.25 -13.64
CA LEU A 623 -15.27 -12.50 -14.90
C LEU A 623 -16.61 -12.54 -15.64
N LYS A 624 -17.05 -11.42 -16.20
CA LYS A 624 -18.21 -11.35 -17.10
C LYS A 624 -17.96 -12.16 -18.37
N MET A 625 -19.03 -12.64 -18.99
CA MET A 625 -18.96 -13.24 -20.34
C MET A 625 -18.36 -12.24 -21.32
N GLY A 626 -17.38 -12.67 -22.11
CA GLY A 626 -16.61 -11.80 -23.00
C GLY A 626 -15.54 -10.94 -22.32
N GLY A 627 -15.43 -10.97 -20.99
CA GLY A 627 -14.31 -10.35 -20.27
C GLY A 627 -13.00 -11.06 -20.58
N CYS A 628 -11.88 -10.37 -20.36
CA CYS A 628 -10.56 -10.83 -20.78
C CYS A 628 -9.56 -10.91 -19.61
N VAL A 629 -8.62 -11.84 -19.73
CA VAL A 629 -7.46 -12.00 -18.85
C VAL A 629 -6.19 -11.78 -19.68
N LEU A 630 -5.37 -10.82 -19.27
CA LEU A 630 -4.08 -10.54 -19.88
C LEU A 630 -2.96 -11.25 -19.09
N LEU A 631 -2.21 -12.07 -19.81
CA LEU A 631 -1.11 -12.88 -19.29
C LEU A 631 0.19 -12.52 -20.01
N ARG A 632 1.29 -12.52 -19.27
CA ARG A 632 2.65 -12.45 -19.82
C ARG A 632 3.43 -13.63 -19.29
N SER A 633 4.28 -14.24 -20.12
CA SER A 633 5.01 -15.43 -19.69
C SER A 633 6.46 -15.42 -20.14
N ALA A 634 7.33 -16.00 -19.34
CA ALA A 634 8.70 -16.31 -19.70
C ALA A 634 8.81 -17.47 -20.72
N ALA A 635 7.74 -18.23 -20.96
CA ALA A 635 7.69 -19.21 -22.05
C ALA A 635 7.07 -18.63 -23.33
N LEU A 636 7.43 -19.17 -24.49
CA LEU A 636 6.77 -18.91 -25.77
C LEU A 636 5.34 -19.48 -25.80
N ARG A 637 5.14 -20.67 -25.21
CA ARG A 637 3.82 -21.27 -25.00
C ARG A 637 3.72 -21.79 -23.56
N PRO A 638 3.03 -21.06 -22.65
CA PRO A 638 2.86 -21.50 -21.27
C PRO A 638 1.91 -22.69 -21.16
N TRP A 639 2.21 -23.61 -20.24
CA TRP A 639 1.40 -24.82 -19.98
C TRP A 639 -0.03 -24.52 -19.52
N TYR A 640 -0.23 -23.42 -18.79
CA TYR A 640 -1.53 -23.05 -18.25
C TYR A 640 -2.50 -22.48 -19.29
N VAL A 641 -2.06 -22.19 -20.52
CA VAL A 641 -2.95 -21.77 -21.62
C VAL A 641 -3.96 -22.87 -21.93
N ASP A 642 -3.51 -24.12 -21.98
CA ASP A 642 -4.39 -25.27 -22.20
C ASP A 642 -5.37 -25.44 -21.01
N THR A 643 -4.95 -25.07 -19.79
CA THR A 643 -5.83 -25.04 -18.60
C THR A 643 -6.88 -23.93 -18.69
N PHE A 644 -6.54 -22.74 -19.21
CA PHE A 644 -7.51 -21.68 -19.49
C PHE A 644 -8.55 -22.15 -20.52
N GLU A 645 -8.10 -22.80 -21.60
CA GLU A 645 -8.99 -23.33 -22.64
C GLU A 645 -9.93 -24.41 -22.09
N ALA A 646 -9.39 -25.35 -21.32
CA ALA A 646 -10.19 -26.36 -20.61
C ALA A 646 -11.16 -25.75 -19.59
N ARG A 647 -10.93 -24.50 -19.16
CA ARG A 647 -11.75 -23.76 -18.19
C ARG A 647 -12.62 -22.67 -18.83
N GLY A 648 -12.97 -22.82 -20.11
CA GLY A 648 -14.00 -22.01 -20.77
C GLY A 648 -13.51 -20.65 -21.24
N PHE A 649 -12.20 -20.53 -21.52
CA PHE A 649 -11.60 -19.35 -22.13
C PHE A 649 -11.12 -19.66 -23.56
N SER A 650 -11.15 -18.67 -24.43
CA SER A 650 -10.44 -18.70 -25.71
C SER A 650 -9.14 -17.92 -25.58
N SER A 651 -8.01 -18.59 -25.80
CA SER A 651 -6.68 -18.02 -25.62
C SER A 651 -6.08 -17.58 -26.96
N LYS A 652 -5.65 -16.32 -27.06
CA LYS A 652 -4.97 -15.77 -28.24
C LYS A 652 -3.60 -15.24 -27.86
N CYS A 653 -2.55 -15.72 -28.51
CA CYS A 653 -1.23 -15.12 -28.43
C CYS A 653 -1.22 -13.79 -29.19
N THR A 654 -1.00 -12.68 -28.49
CA THR A 654 -0.98 -11.32 -29.04
C THR A 654 0.43 -10.85 -29.37
N GLY A 655 1.45 -11.44 -28.73
CA GLY A 655 2.86 -11.16 -29.01
C GLY A 655 3.74 -12.35 -28.62
N SER A 656 4.77 -12.62 -29.43
CA SER A 656 5.76 -13.66 -29.18
C SER A 656 7.13 -13.21 -29.66
N ARG A 657 8.19 -13.60 -28.93
CA ARG A 657 9.60 -13.30 -29.26
C ARG A 657 10.20 -14.31 -30.24
N THR A 658 9.49 -14.58 -31.33
CA THR A 658 10.04 -15.35 -32.46
C THR A 658 10.83 -14.44 -33.39
N ASP A 659 11.93 -14.95 -33.97
CA ASP A 659 12.70 -14.29 -35.04
C ASP A 659 13.26 -12.89 -34.71
N GLY A 660 13.52 -12.60 -33.43
CA GLY A 660 14.10 -11.33 -33.00
C GLY A 660 13.10 -10.17 -32.93
N ALA A 661 11.80 -10.45 -32.99
CA ALA A 661 10.75 -9.46 -32.76
C ALA A 661 10.72 -9.00 -31.28
N CYS A 662 10.35 -7.74 -31.06
CA CYS A 662 9.99 -7.22 -29.75
C CYS A 662 8.48 -7.33 -29.54
N ILE A 663 8.05 -7.79 -28.37
CA ILE A 663 6.63 -7.76 -27.99
C ILE A 663 6.20 -6.35 -27.58
N ASP A 664 7.08 -5.66 -26.84
CA ASP A 664 6.87 -4.30 -26.34
C ASP A 664 8.24 -3.62 -26.12
N ARG A 665 8.26 -2.40 -25.57
CA ARG A 665 9.51 -1.68 -25.29
C ARG A 665 10.35 -2.35 -24.19
N VAL A 666 9.75 -3.20 -23.36
CA VAL A 666 10.46 -3.91 -22.29
C VAL A 666 11.07 -5.21 -22.80
N ASN A 667 10.33 -5.97 -23.59
CA ASN A 667 10.65 -7.28 -24.14
C ASN A 667 11.12 -8.31 -23.10
N MET A 668 10.69 -8.15 -21.84
CA MET A 668 11.12 -9.00 -20.72
C MET A 668 10.56 -10.41 -20.85
N TYR A 669 9.29 -10.52 -21.24
CA TYR A 669 8.55 -11.77 -21.37
C TYR A 669 8.70 -12.37 -22.77
N ALA A 670 8.62 -13.69 -22.90
CA ALA A 670 8.73 -14.43 -24.16
C ALA A 670 7.43 -14.43 -24.97
N SER A 671 6.27 -14.35 -24.30
CA SER A 671 4.96 -14.25 -24.94
C SER A 671 3.96 -13.43 -24.13
N CYS A 672 2.95 -12.91 -24.83
CA CYS A 672 1.80 -12.18 -24.28
C CYS A 672 0.52 -12.81 -24.81
N TRP A 673 -0.44 -13.08 -23.92
CA TRP A 673 -1.67 -13.80 -24.22
C TRP A 673 -2.89 -13.05 -23.70
N LEU A 674 -3.96 -13.08 -24.49
CA LEU A 674 -5.27 -12.59 -24.11
C LEU A 674 -6.25 -13.77 -24.07
N CYS A 675 -6.73 -14.11 -22.88
CA CYS A 675 -7.69 -15.19 -22.65
C CYS A 675 -9.08 -14.59 -22.44
N THR A 676 -10.01 -14.81 -23.38
CA THR A 676 -11.37 -14.24 -23.31
C THR A 676 -12.34 -15.29 -22.83
N LYS A 677 -13.19 -14.98 -21.84
CA LYS A 677 -14.18 -15.93 -21.33
C LYS A 677 -15.28 -16.19 -22.35
N THR A 678 -15.43 -17.44 -22.78
CA THR A 678 -16.43 -17.87 -23.77
C THR A 678 -17.53 -18.74 -23.18
N GLU A 679 -17.28 -19.40 -22.05
CA GLU A 679 -18.23 -20.32 -21.43
C GLU A 679 -18.23 -20.16 -19.90
N ASN A 680 -19.40 -20.38 -19.28
CA ASN A 680 -19.53 -20.46 -17.83
C ASN A 680 -19.35 -21.92 -17.41
N ILE A 681 -18.46 -22.17 -16.45
CA ILE A 681 -18.27 -23.50 -15.89
C ILE A 681 -19.03 -23.60 -14.56
N PRO A 682 -19.86 -24.64 -14.35
CA PRO A 682 -20.50 -24.86 -13.06
C PRO A 682 -19.42 -25.10 -11.99
N LEU A 683 -19.60 -24.47 -10.82
CA LEU A 683 -18.70 -24.64 -9.69
C LEU A 683 -18.61 -26.14 -9.36
N LEU A 684 -17.38 -26.67 -9.29
CA LEU A 684 -17.14 -27.97 -8.68
C LEU A 684 -17.67 -27.89 -7.26
N THR A 685 -18.78 -28.57 -6.96
CA THR A 685 -19.22 -28.80 -5.59
C THR A 685 -18.04 -29.42 -4.84
N PRO A 686 -17.58 -28.84 -3.71
CA PRO A 686 -16.59 -29.51 -2.90
C PRO A 686 -17.19 -30.85 -2.45
N GLU A 687 -16.50 -31.96 -2.72
CA GLU A 687 -16.81 -33.20 -2.02
C GLU A 687 -16.64 -32.95 -0.52
N PRO A 688 -17.59 -33.39 0.33
CA PRO A 688 -17.45 -33.22 1.76
C PRO A 688 -16.17 -33.91 2.22
N GLU A 689 -15.25 -33.14 2.80
CA GLU A 689 -14.04 -33.66 3.42
C GLU A 689 -14.45 -34.74 4.44
N MET A 690 -14.10 -35.98 4.12
CA MET A 690 -14.22 -37.09 5.05
C MET A 690 -13.25 -36.82 6.20
N GLU A 691 -13.76 -36.66 7.42
CA GLU A 691 -12.98 -36.51 8.65
C GLU A 691 -11.86 -37.56 8.71
N CYS A 692 -10.65 -37.14 8.37
CA CYS A 692 -9.44 -37.93 8.60
C CYS A 692 -8.78 -37.35 9.85
N THR A 693 -8.96 -38.10 10.94
CA THR A 693 -8.40 -37.86 12.26
C THR A 693 -6.94 -37.44 12.24
N ASP A 694 -6.64 -36.40 13.01
CA ASP A 694 -5.31 -35.85 13.30
C ASP A 694 -4.24 -36.93 13.54
N VAL A 695 -3.25 -36.98 12.65
CA VAL A 695 -1.89 -37.39 13.01
C VAL A 695 -0.96 -36.25 12.63
N VAL A 696 -0.49 -35.57 13.67
CA VAL A 696 0.56 -34.56 13.62
C VAL A 696 1.81 -35.15 13.01
N ASP A 697 2.14 -34.77 11.77
CA ASP A 697 3.45 -35.01 11.20
C ASP A 697 4.16 -33.68 10.96
N ASN A 698 5.11 -33.39 11.86
CA ASN A 698 6.03 -32.27 11.83
C ASN A 698 7.00 -32.44 10.67
N ASN A 699 6.65 -31.96 9.47
CA ASN A 699 7.62 -31.56 8.44
C ASN A 699 6.92 -30.81 7.30
N ARG A 700 6.75 -29.49 7.43
CA ARG A 700 6.60 -28.61 6.27
C ARG A 700 7.73 -27.59 6.27
N SER A 701 8.76 -27.97 5.54
CA SER A 701 9.83 -27.12 5.07
C SER A 701 9.32 -26.21 3.94
N TYR A 702 9.52 -24.90 4.11
CA TYR A 702 9.54 -23.82 3.10
C TYR A 702 8.33 -23.66 2.16
N LEU A 703 7.63 -22.54 2.30
CA LEU A 703 7.38 -21.55 1.25
C LEU A 703 7.18 -20.17 1.92
#